data_AF-J0WKT5-F1
#
_entry.id   AF-J0WKT5-F1
#
_cell.length_a   1.000
_cell.length_b   1.000
_cell.length_c   1.000
_cell.angle_alpha   90.00
_cell.angle_beta   90.00
_cell.angle_gamma   90.00
#
_symmetry.space_group_name_H-M   'P 1'
#
loop_
_entity.id
_entity.type
_entity.pdbx_description
1 polymer ?
#
loop_
_entity_poly.entity_id
_entity_poly.type
_entity_poly.pdbx_seq_one_letter_code
_entity_poly.pdbx_strand_id
1 'polypeptide(L)'
;MPTGVQGRLAGFKGVFFRHPDEAKYRGSLDPQIWVRDSQVKVHHGAFDGNSGPQPDRAMLVFDILSFTRTSPGRLSAQFITNMSFNGVPTEVFERLLQDDMEHLVRSMTTWEGPNALPNLVHVLEVEGGLRNRRLAQLAGGEAKARGFRMRESDTRSGGSDRSEENGQPVVAVDTSGLSPIWEERCADLLKASFKPQDTAFLHRTLKEVIRSNLQRKVEGYHVDLPCSASDPTGTLEPGEVYFRPSVPLLDSQGYQFDVLEGDCVMGRHPCMLPSDLQKVRAVNRAELGQYRDVVVCATRGRRSLASLLAGGDYDGDKVVITWYAPIVTPFEMSEEASERFATPPAELASCFEQESAPTLAELVSTGPLSDKGPAVILRGLRDKGRVGLVANFHLVSAYMTGYDGPETVLLAHMHVSFSSLLDSAKSGRRMKEDAFRDLSRRFGGRVPAWSQSAAERKYDDCSGNQNSPRRPEQVLGRFVMDSLMHHGQHLADSHMEKFPAECGIQRGDPDLVEYWDRFQKDHRQDADEISTHVQDAFSKYRKLIRGIAEMKAGTTTRGPQSPSKDRRQQEDELKALGRSFASGPVLKGYRPDDLGRLRATCAYQVGVRVGGACGIKFPFEMAFSDLCAVKARCSGKGFHIISADFHRQMQMNRF
;
A
#
# COMPACT_ATOMS: atom_id res chain seq x y z
N MET A 1 18.92 -17.18 8.08
CA MET A 1 18.41 -17.75 6.80
C MET A 1 16.89 -17.76 6.84
N PRO A 2 16.22 -17.57 5.70
CA PRO A 2 14.77 -17.67 5.61
C PRO A 2 14.29 -19.12 5.86
N THR A 3 13.13 -19.26 6.49
CA THR A 3 12.46 -20.55 6.73
C THR A 3 11.88 -21.15 5.46
N GLY A 4 11.41 -20.31 4.56
CA GLY A 4 10.90 -20.72 3.27
C GLY A 4 11.14 -19.70 2.17
N VAL A 5 11.11 -20.19 0.94
CA VAL A 5 11.31 -19.42 -0.28
C VAL A 5 10.26 -19.82 -1.31
N GLN A 6 9.60 -18.83 -1.90
CA GLN A 6 8.80 -19.08 -3.08
C GLN A 6 9.74 -19.08 -4.29
N GLY A 7 9.68 -20.13 -5.11
CA GLY A 7 10.62 -20.26 -6.22
C GLY A 7 10.13 -21.11 -7.37
N ARG A 8 10.97 -21.16 -8.39
CA ARG A 8 10.80 -21.98 -9.59
C ARG A 8 12.06 -22.80 -9.84
N LEU A 9 11.87 -24.00 -10.37
CA LEU A 9 12.95 -24.88 -10.81
C LEU A 9 12.44 -25.70 -11.99
N ALA A 10 13.05 -25.54 -13.17
CA ALA A 10 12.57 -26.19 -14.40
C ALA A 10 11.05 -25.95 -14.65
N GLY A 11 10.23 -26.98 -14.44
CA GLY A 11 8.76 -26.95 -14.54
C GLY A 11 8.03 -26.92 -13.19
N PHE A 12 8.75 -26.79 -12.09
CA PHE A 12 8.24 -26.85 -10.72
C PHE A 12 7.91 -25.46 -10.18
N LYS A 13 6.78 -25.34 -9.48
CA LYS A 13 6.29 -24.11 -8.83
C LYS A 13 5.89 -24.40 -7.40
N GLY A 14 6.31 -23.56 -6.47
CA GLY A 14 5.64 -23.44 -5.18
C GLY A 14 6.51 -22.74 -4.14
N VAL A 15 6.24 -23.07 -2.88
CA VAL A 15 7.10 -22.70 -1.75
C VAL A 15 7.94 -23.91 -1.35
N PHE A 16 9.19 -23.65 -1.01
CA PHE A 16 10.15 -24.62 -0.52
C PHE A 16 10.57 -24.20 0.88
N PHE A 17 10.38 -25.08 1.84
CA PHE A 17 10.71 -24.86 3.25
C PHE A 17 11.95 -25.65 3.64
N ARG A 18 12.59 -25.24 4.74
CA ARG A 18 13.68 -26.01 5.34
C ARG A 18 13.19 -27.40 5.74
N HIS A 19 14.04 -28.39 5.51
CA HIS A 19 13.74 -29.78 5.84
C HIS A 19 13.52 -29.95 7.36
N PRO A 20 12.52 -30.73 7.80
CA PRO A 20 12.22 -30.91 9.23
C PRO A 20 13.42 -31.46 10.02
N ASP A 21 14.20 -32.36 9.40
CA ASP A 21 15.47 -32.86 9.93
C ASP A 21 16.65 -32.07 9.34
N GLU A 22 16.86 -30.82 9.79
CA GLU A 22 17.97 -30.00 9.31
C GLU A 22 19.33 -30.61 9.71
N ALA A 23 19.41 -31.20 10.91
CA ALA A 23 20.64 -31.75 11.47
C ALA A 23 21.27 -32.81 10.55
N LYS A 24 20.45 -33.65 9.92
CA LYS A 24 20.90 -34.68 8.98
C LYS A 24 21.57 -34.13 7.72
N TYR A 25 21.15 -32.97 7.22
CA TYR A 25 21.62 -32.42 5.93
C TYR A 25 22.54 -31.20 6.09
N ARG A 26 22.75 -30.73 7.33
CA ARG A 26 23.59 -29.57 7.62
C ARG A 26 25.05 -29.87 7.28
N GLY A 27 25.63 -29.09 6.36
CA GLY A 27 27.02 -29.27 5.92
C GLY A 27 27.22 -30.31 4.81
N SER A 28 26.13 -30.88 4.25
CA SER A 28 26.19 -31.67 3.03
C SER A 28 26.79 -30.84 1.88
N LEU A 29 27.71 -31.44 1.11
CA LEU A 29 28.23 -30.84 -0.12
C LEU A 29 27.24 -30.95 -1.29
N ASP A 30 26.23 -31.81 -1.16
CA ASP A 30 25.18 -32.04 -2.15
C ASP A 30 23.87 -31.40 -1.68
N PRO A 31 23.52 -30.19 -2.16
CA PRO A 31 22.25 -29.56 -1.82
C PRO A 31 21.09 -30.32 -2.47
N GLN A 32 20.04 -30.58 -1.68
CA GLN A 32 18.86 -31.31 -2.12
C GLN A 32 17.60 -30.45 -2.05
N ILE A 33 16.71 -30.65 -3.00
CA ILE A 33 15.38 -30.05 -3.04
C ILE A 33 14.36 -31.16 -3.29
N TRP A 34 13.27 -31.14 -2.53
CA TRP A 34 12.17 -32.09 -2.69
C TRP A 34 11.00 -31.39 -3.36
N VAL A 35 10.40 -32.06 -4.33
CA VAL A 35 9.28 -31.58 -5.11
C VAL A 35 8.11 -32.54 -4.91
N ARG A 36 6.92 -32.00 -4.66
CA ARG A 36 5.67 -32.75 -4.58
C ARG A 36 4.94 -32.74 -5.93
N ASP A 37 4.09 -33.72 -6.19
CA ASP A 37 3.30 -33.80 -7.43
C ASP A 37 2.51 -32.51 -7.72
N SER A 38 1.95 -31.89 -6.67
CA SER A 38 1.22 -30.63 -6.80
C SER A 38 2.08 -29.45 -7.27
N GLN A 39 3.40 -29.52 -7.10
CA GLN A 39 4.34 -28.49 -7.54
C GLN A 39 4.77 -28.68 -8.99
N VAL A 40 4.58 -29.87 -9.58
CA VAL A 40 4.94 -30.16 -10.97
C VAL A 40 3.89 -29.55 -11.90
N LYS A 41 4.26 -28.50 -12.65
CA LYS A 41 3.36 -27.82 -13.61
C LYS A 41 3.66 -28.18 -15.05
N VAL A 42 4.91 -28.55 -15.34
CA VAL A 42 5.34 -29.09 -16.64
C VAL A 42 6.16 -30.33 -16.35
N HIS A 43 5.78 -31.44 -16.98
CA HIS A 43 6.51 -32.69 -16.89
C HIS A 43 7.68 -32.68 -17.89
N HIS A 44 8.90 -32.81 -17.38
CA HIS A 44 10.10 -32.87 -18.19
C HIS A 44 10.74 -34.25 -18.03
N GLY A 45 10.88 -34.99 -19.14
CA GLY A 45 11.42 -36.35 -19.11
C GLY A 45 12.86 -36.46 -18.56
N ALA A 46 13.59 -35.33 -18.48
CA ALA A 46 14.90 -35.25 -17.84
C ALA A 46 14.87 -35.54 -16.32
N PHE A 47 13.70 -35.56 -15.70
CA PHE A 47 13.51 -35.88 -14.29
C PHE A 47 12.85 -37.25 -14.08
N ASP A 48 12.72 -38.08 -15.13
CA ASP A 48 12.14 -39.44 -15.08
C ASP A 48 13.17 -40.46 -14.55
N GLY A 49 13.67 -40.22 -13.33
CA GLY A 49 14.66 -41.06 -12.66
C GLY A 49 15.92 -41.31 -13.51
N ASN A 50 16.45 -42.53 -13.45
CA ASN A 50 17.67 -42.92 -14.18
C ASN A 50 17.47 -43.14 -15.69
N SER A 51 16.24 -43.06 -16.18
CA SER A 51 15.90 -43.29 -17.60
C SER A 51 15.81 -42.01 -18.43
N GLY A 52 15.81 -40.84 -17.80
CA GLY A 52 15.71 -39.54 -18.47
C GLY A 52 17.03 -39.07 -19.10
N PRO A 53 16.98 -38.17 -20.11
CA PRO A 53 18.17 -37.47 -20.57
C PRO A 53 18.73 -36.58 -19.44
N GLN A 54 20.04 -36.31 -19.48
CA GLN A 54 20.66 -35.41 -18.51
C GLN A 54 20.01 -34.02 -18.57
N PRO A 55 19.58 -33.44 -17.44
CA PRO A 55 18.93 -32.12 -17.43
C PRO A 55 19.92 -31.03 -17.84
N ASP A 56 19.43 -30.07 -18.63
CA ASP A 56 20.19 -28.86 -18.94
C ASP A 56 20.50 -28.09 -17.65
N ARG A 57 21.67 -27.47 -17.57
CA ARG A 57 22.08 -26.66 -16.42
C ARG A 57 21.06 -25.57 -16.08
N ALA A 58 20.40 -24.97 -17.08
CA ALA A 58 19.35 -23.97 -16.86
C ALA A 58 18.15 -24.53 -16.08
N MET A 59 17.85 -25.83 -16.22
CA MET A 59 16.79 -26.51 -15.47
C MET A 59 17.18 -26.80 -14.00
N LEU A 60 18.47 -26.67 -13.67
CA LEU A 60 19.01 -26.86 -12.32
C LEU A 60 19.20 -25.53 -11.57
N VAL A 61 18.84 -24.40 -12.18
CA VAL A 61 18.88 -23.09 -11.52
C VAL A 61 17.60 -22.89 -10.72
N PHE A 62 17.74 -22.68 -9.41
CA PHE A 62 16.62 -22.37 -8.54
C PHE A 62 16.35 -20.86 -8.50
N ASP A 63 15.27 -20.44 -9.15
CA ASP A 63 14.87 -19.04 -9.20
C ASP A 63 14.06 -18.65 -7.97
N ILE A 64 14.61 -17.77 -7.14
CA ILE A 64 13.94 -17.26 -5.94
C ILE A 64 13.06 -16.05 -6.29
N LEU A 65 11.76 -16.16 -6.03
CA LEU A 65 10.79 -15.09 -6.27
C LEU A 65 10.56 -14.23 -5.02
N SER A 66 10.48 -14.86 -3.85
CA SER A 66 10.25 -14.18 -2.57
C SER A 66 10.68 -15.03 -1.38
N PHE A 67 10.80 -14.39 -0.21
CA PHE A 67 11.18 -15.02 1.06
C PHE A 67 10.03 -14.91 2.06
N THR A 68 9.94 -15.87 2.98
CA THR A 68 9.02 -15.81 4.13
C THR A 68 9.35 -14.60 5.02
N ARG A 69 8.35 -13.78 5.33
CA ARG A 69 8.49 -12.53 6.08
C ARG A 69 7.22 -12.19 6.85
N THR A 70 7.37 -11.73 8.08
CA THR A 70 6.29 -11.20 8.89
C THR A 70 6.25 -9.66 8.79
N SER A 71 5.05 -9.10 8.63
CA SER A 71 4.81 -7.65 8.71
C SER A 71 3.60 -7.37 9.61
N PRO A 72 3.60 -6.25 10.37
CA PRO A 72 2.39 -5.81 11.07
C PRO A 72 1.22 -5.63 10.11
N GLY A 73 0.02 -6.00 10.57
CA GLY A 73 -1.18 -5.93 9.77
C GLY A 73 -2.12 -4.77 10.08
N ARG A 74 -2.99 -4.39 9.12
CA ARG A 74 -4.21 -3.59 9.36
C ARG A 74 -5.48 -4.22 8.77
N LEU A 75 -6.54 -4.34 9.55
CA LEU A 75 -7.76 -5.09 9.19
C LEU A 75 -8.48 -4.59 7.94
N SER A 76 -8.44 -5.33 6.82
CA SER A 76 -9.13 -4.92 5.58
C SER A 76 -10.66 -4.79 5.71
N ALA A 77 -11.29 -4.02 4.81
CA ALA A 77 -12.75 -3.91 4.75
C ALA A 77 -13.46 -5.26 4.55
N GLN A 78 -12.86 -6.17 3.79
CA GLN A 78 -13.35 -7.54 3.60
C GLN A 78 -13.34 -8.32 4.92
N PHE A 79 -12.24 -8.27 5.68
CA PHE A 79 -12.17 -8.92 6.98
C PHE A 79 -13.07 -8.27 8.01
N ILE A 80 -13.16 -6.94 8.05
CA ILE A 80 -14.09 -6.23 8.95
C ILE A 80 -15.53 -6.66 8.66
N THR A 81 -15.91 -6.72 7.37
CA THR A 81 -17.26 -7.17 6.97
C THR A 81 -17.52 -8.61 7.41
N ASN A 82 -16.56 -9.51 7.19
CA ASN A 82 -16.67 -10.91 7.59
C ASN A 82 -16.71 -11.09 9.12
N MET A 83 -15.80 -10.45 9.84
CA MET A 83 -15.74 -10.48 11.31
C MET A 83 -17.02 -9.90 11.92
N SER A 84 -17.53 -8.80 11.37
CA SER A 84 -18.80 -8.21 11.81
C SER A 84 -19.98 -9.15 11.57
N PHE A 85 -20.03 -9.82 10.43
CA PHE A 85 -21.02 -10.86 10.17
C PHE A 85 -20.92 -12.01 11.17
N ASN A 86 -19.70 -12.44 11.51
CA ASN A 86 -19.41 -13.50 12.47
C ASN A 86 -19.40 -13.02 13.93
N GLY A 87 -20.16 -11.97 14.27
CA GLY A 87 -20.45 -11.59 15.66
C GLY A 87 -19.54 -10.53 16.30
N VAL A 88 -18.49 -10.06 15.61
CA VAL A 88 -17.62 -9.00 16.16
C VAL A 88 -18.35 -7.64 16.16
N PRO A 89 -18.53 -6.99 17.33
CA PRO A 89 -19.26 -5.73 17.40
C PRO A 89 -18.58 -4.58 16.65
N THR A 90 -19.37 -3.68 16.06
CA THR A 90 -18.89 -2.49 15.32
C THR A 90 -17.99 -1.61 16.18
N GLU A 91 -18.29 -1.48 17.47
CA GLU A 91 -17.59 -0.63 18.43
C GLU A 91 -16.12 -1.07 18.62
N VAL A 92 -15.82 -2.35 18.39
CA VAL A 92 -14.44 -2.86 18.44
C VAL A 92 -13.61 -2.23 17.33
N PHE A 93 -14.17 -2.16 16.12
CA PHE A 93 -13.49 -1.56 14.97
C PHE A 93 -13.42 -0.04 15.08
N GLU A 94 -14.49 0.61 15.58
CA GLU A 94 -14.49 2.06 15.83
C GLU A 94 -13.41 2.46 16.83
N ARG A 95 -13.27 1.71 17.93
CA ARG A 95 -12.21 1.94 18.92
C ARG A 95 -10.81 1.75 18.34
N LEU A 96 -10.60 0.69 17.57
CA LEU A 96 -9.31 0.46 16.90
C LEU A 96 -8.94 1.60 15.95
N LEU A 97 -9.92 2.10 15.17
CA LEU A 97 -9.73 3.23 14.29
C LEU A 97 -9.41 4.51 15.07
N GLN A 98 -10.14 4.75 16.17
CA GLN A 98 -9.91 5.88 17.06
C GLN A 98 -8.50 5.85 17.66
N ASP A 99 -8.09 4.75 18.28
CA ASP A 99 -6.78 4.61 18.93
C ASP A 99 -5.64 4.82 17.92
N ASP A 100 -5.77 4.28 16.71
CA ASP A 100 -4.79 4.43 15.64
C ASP A 100 -4.70 5.88 15.12
N MET A 101 -5.84 6.54 14.91
CA MET A 101 -5.88 7.95 14.50
C MET A 101 -5.34 8.88 15.59
N GLU A 102 -5.71 8.66 16.85
CA GLU A 102 -5.19 9.40 18.00
C GLU A 102 -3.68 9.21 18.15
N HIS A 103 -3.18 7.98 18.05
CA HIS A 103 -1.75 7.69 18.09
C HIS A 103 -1.00 8.40 16.95
N LEU A 104 -1.51 8.30 15.72
CA LEU A 104 -0.96 8.98 14.54
C LEU A 104 -0.87 10.49 14.77
N VAL A 105 -1.98 11.14 15.13
CA VAL A 105 -2.02 12.60 15.32
C VAL A 105 -1.10 13.02 16.46
N ARG A 106 -1.14 12.31 17.59
CA ARG A 106 -0.27 12.60 18.74
C ARG A 106 1.21 12.49 18.37
N SER A 107 1.58 11.44 17.64
CA SER A 107 2.97 11.23 17.19
C SER A 107 3.47 12.33 16.25
N MET A 108 2.58 12.94 15.46
CA MET A 108 2.91 14.04 14.54
C MET A 108 2.77 15.44 15.14
N THR A 109 2.12 15.59 16.30
CA THR A 109 1.88 16.88 16.98
C THR A 109 2.68 17.08 18.27
N THR A 110 3.45 16.07 18.70
CA THR A 110 4.38 16.19 19.84
C THR A 110 5.68 16.86 19.40
N TRP A 111 5.76 18.18 19.54
CA TRP A 111 6.90 18.99 19.05
C TRP A 111 7.85 19.47 20.15
N GLU A 112 7.53 19.21 21.41
CA GLU A 112 8.30 19.62 22.58
C GLU A 112 8.86 18.43 23.34
N GLY A 113 9.96 18.66 24.07
CA GLY A 113 10.66 17.65 24.85
C GLY A 113 11.99 17.20 24.22
N PRO A 114 12.78 16.42 24.98
CA PRO A 114 14.01 15.84 24.46
C PRO A 114 13.70 14.95 23.26
N ASN A 115 14.45 15.09 22.18
CA ASN A 115 14.33 14.30 20.95
C ASN A 115 12.98 14.39 20.21
N ALA A 116 12.13 15.40 20.50
CA ALA A 116 10.84 15.56 19.83
C ALA A 116 10.95 15.67 18.29
N LEU A 117 11.87 16.51 17.78
CA LEU A 117 12.08 16.65 16.33
C LEU A 117 12.69 15.38 15.68
N PRO A 118 13.75 14.75 16.25
CA PRO A 118 14.20 13.43 15.79
C PRO A 118 13.09 12.37 15.75
N ASN A 119 12.24 12.31 16.78
CA ASN A 119 11.13 11.36 16.83
C ASN A 119 10.05 11.69 15.80
N LEU A 120 9.76 12.97 15.53
CA LEU A 120 8.88 13.38 14.44
C LEU A 120 9.42 12.96 13.07
N VAL A 121 10.74 13.10 12.83
CA VAL A 121 11.37 12.61 11.59
C VAL A 121 11.24 11.10 11.48
N HIS A 122 11.49 10.36 12.57
CA HIS A 122 11.30 8.91 12.62
C HIS A 122 9.85 8.50 12.28
N VAL A 123 8.86 9.21 12.85
CA VAL A 123 7.44 8.99 12.57
C VAL A 123 7.12 9.25 11.10
N LEU A 124 7.62 10.34 10.52
CA LEU A 124 7.44 10.62 9.08
C LEU A 124 8.11 9.56 8.19
N GLU A 125 9.27 9.03 8.61
CA GLU A 125 9.97 7.96 7.89
C GLU A 125 9.21 6.63 7.94
N VAL A 126 8.62 6.29 9.09
CA VAL A 126 7.90 5.03 9.31
C VAL A 126 6.43 5.11 8.91
N GLU A 127 5.64 5.94 9.58
CA GLU A 127 4.18 6.08 9.36
C GLU A 127 3.86 6.78 8.03
N GLY A 128 4.69 7.75 7.64
CA GLY A 128 4.57 8.44 6.36
C GLY A 128 4.92 7.57 5.13
N GLY A 129 5.43 6.36 5.34
CA GLY A 129 5.80 5.42 4.27
C GLY A 129 7.07 5.80 3.49
N LEU A 130 7.77 6.86 3.89
CA LEU A 130 8.97 7.36 3.21
C LEU A 130 10.11 6.33 3.21
N ARG A 131 10.26 5.56 4.30
CA ARG A 131 11.27 4.50 4.41
C ARG A 131 11.10 3.43 3.34
N ASN A 132 9.90 2.90 3.18
CA ASN A 132 9.64 1.86 2.18
C ASN A 132 9.81 2.40 0.76
N ARG A 133 9.38 3.64 0.49
CA ARG A 133 9.61 4.29 -0.81
C ARG A 133 11.10 4.41 -1.14
N ARG A 134 11.94 4.88 -0.21
CA ARG A 134 13.40 4.98 -0.40
C ARG A 134 14.05 3.62 -0.62
N LEU A 135 13.70 2.62 0.18
CA LEU A 135 14.22 1.25 0.05
C LEU A 135 13.79 0.58 -1.26
N ALA A 136 12.55 0.79 -1.69
CA ALA A 136 12.04 0.29 -2.97
C ALA A 136 12.74 0.92 -4.17
N GLN A 137 13.14 2.19 -4.07
CA GLN A 137 13.92 2.87 -5.10
C GLN A 137 15.34 2.30 -5.17
N LEU A 138 16.03 2.19 -4.03
CA LEU A 138 17.41 1.68 -3.96
C LEU A 138 17.53 0.23 -4.42
N ALA A 139 16.53 -0.61 -4.12
CA ALA A 139 16.53 -2.01 -4.50
C ALA A 139 16.18 -2.25 -5.98
N GLY A 140 15.68 -1.26 -6.71
CA GLY A 140 15.34 -1.39 -8.13
C GLY A 140 14.45 -2.61 -8.43
N GLY A 141 14.91 -3.50 -9.32
CA GLY A 141 14.21 -4.74 -9.67
C GLY A 141 14.08 -5.74 -8.51
N GLU A 142 14.96 -5.67 -7.51
CA GLU A 142 14.91 -6.53 -6.32
C GLU A 142 13.91 -6.05 -5.27
N ALA A 143 13.36 -4.84 -5.41
CA ALA A 143 12.45 -4.26 -4.43
C ALA A 143 11.26 -5.17 -4.10
N LYS A 144 10.77 -5.91 -5.10
CA LYS A 144 9.70 -6.90 -4.93
C LYS A 144 10.15 -8.09 -4.08
N ALA A 145 11.27 -8.73 -4.43
CA ALA A 145 11.82 -9.85 -3.67
C ALA A 145 12.22 -9.43 -2.24
N ARG A 146 12.64 -8.17 -2.09
CA ARG A 146 12.96 -7.53 -0.80
C ARG A 146 11.74 -6.99 -0.05
N GLY A 147 10.51 -7.19 -0.55
CA GLY A 147 9.28 -6.79 0.13
C GLY A 147 9.09 -5.28 0.30
N PHE A 148 9.87 -4.45 -0.40
CA PHE A 148 9.71 -2.99 -0.38
C PHE A 148 8.60 -2.49 -1.31
N ARG A 149 8.20 -3.32 -2.30
CA ARG A 149 6.98 -3.12 -3.10
C ARG A 149 5.98 -4.22 -2.75
N MET A 150 4.95 -3.87 -1.99
CA MET A 150 3.83 -4.76 -1.70
C MET A 150 2.79 -4.67 -2.83
N ARG A 151 2.10 -5.77 -3.10
CA ARG A 151 1.13 -5.86 -4.19
C ARG A 151 -0.21 -5.30 -3.69
N GLU A 152 -0.59 -4.09 -4.08
CA GLU A 152 -1.91 -3.51 -3.78
C GLU A 152 -3.09 -4.22 -4.49
N SER A 153 -2.82 -5.19 -5.36
CA SER A 153 -3.85 -5.73 -6.28
C SER A 153 -4.82 -6.73 -5.65
N ASP A 154 -4.64 -7.12 -4.39
CA ASP A 154 -5.38 -8.28 -3.85
C ASP A 154 -6.67 -7.87 -3.10
N THR A 155 -7.03 -6.57 -3.08
CA THR A 155 -8.11 -6.06 -2.21
C THR A 155 -8.93 -4.88 -2.70
N ARG A 156 -8.55 -4.18 -3.77
CA ARG A 156 -9.51 -3.30 -4.46
C ARG A 156 -10.34 -4.15 -5.42
N SER A 157 -11.51 -4.59 -4.98
CA SER A 157 -12.57 -4.99 -5.89
C SER A 157 -12.90 -3.79 -6.77
N GLY A 158 -12.46 -3.84 -8.03
CA GLY A 158 -12.98 -3.06 -9.14
C GLY A 158 -12.86 -1.53 -9.08
N GLY A 159 -11.78 -0.98 -8.53
CA GLY A 159 -11.37 0.41 -8.75
C GLY A 159 -10.09 0.46 -9.58
N SER A 160 -10.14 1.06 -10.77
CA SER A 160 -8.98 1.27 -11.65
C SER A 160 -8.07 2.39 -11.18
N ASP A 161 -7.91 2.56 -9.86
CA ASP A 161 -6.78 3.30 -9.32
C ASP A 161 -5.57 2.38 -9.38
N ARG A 162 -5.09 2.27 -10.61
CA ARG A 162 -3.70 2.52 -10.92
C ARG A 162 -3.27 3.83 -10.26
N SER A 163 -3.19 3.86 -8.93
CA SER A 163 -2.09 4.53 -8.27
C SER A 163 -0.88 3.73 -8.72
N GLU A 164 -0.42 4.05 -9.92
CA GLU A 164 0.86 3.65 -10.43
C GLU A 164 1.91 4.21 -9.46
N GLU A 165 2.16 3.49 -8.36
CA GLU A 165 3.51 3.27 -7.87
C GLU A 165 4.24 2.33 -8.85
N ASN A 166 4.00 2.50 -10.16
CA ASN A 166 5.03 2.27 -11.15
C ASN A 166 6.21 3.08 -10.64
N GLY A 167 7.32 2.39 -10.38
CA GLY A 167 8.55 3.02 -9.97
C GLY A 167 8.88 4.14 -10.93
N GLN A 168 8.48 5.36 -10.57
CA GLN A 168 9.01 6.54 -11.20
C GLN A 168 10.48 6.51 -10.86
N PRO A 169 11.35 6.30 -11.87
CA PRO A 169 12.77 6.49 -11.67
C PRO A 169 12.92 7.94 -11.24
N VAL A 170 13.74 8.18 -10.20
CA VAL A 170 14.22 9.48 -9.74
C VAL A 170 13.34 10.62 -10.25
N VAL A 171 12.31 11.04 -9.50
CA VAL A 171 11.80 12.38 -9.74
C VAL A 171 13.01 13.27 -9.52
N ALA A 172 13.58 13.78 -10.62
CA ALA A 172 14.71 14.68 -10.57
C ALA A 172 14.31 15.74 -9.54
N VAL A 173 15.06 15.79 -8.44
CA VAL A 173 14.89 16.84 -7.46
C VAL A 173 14.93 18.13 -8.29
N ASP A 174 13.84 18.90 -8.23
CA ASP A 174 13.75 20.13 -8.99
C ASP A 174 14.96 21.01 -8.67
N THR A 175 15.30 21.93 -9.55
CA THR A 175 16.35 22.93 -9.32
C THR A 175 16.28 23.63 -7.96
N SER A 176 15.10 23.69 -7.32
CA SER A 176 14.91 24.24 -5.99
C SER A 176 15.32 23.31 -4.83
N GLY A 177 15.41 22.00 -5.05
CA GLY A 177 15.60 21.02 -3.98
C GLY A 177 14.33 20.45 -3.36
N LEU A 178 13.15 20.93 -3.74
CA LEU A 178 11.90 20.57 -3.09
C LEU A 178 11.36 19.21 -3.57
N SER A 179 11.23 18.23 -2.66
CA SER A 179 10.60 16.94 -2.99
C SER A 179 9.11 17.11 -3.33
N PRO A 180 8.53 16.37 -4.28
CA PRO A 180 7.07 16.35 -4.49
C PRO A 180 6.31 15.65 -3.34
N ILE A 181 7.00 14.89 -2.49
CA ILE A 181 6.43 14.11 -1.39
C ILE A 181 6.38 15.00 -0.13
N TRP A 182 5.19 15.22 0.44
CA TRP A 182 5.03 16.07 1.62
C TRP A 182 5.80 15.58 2.84
N GLU A 183 5.84 14.27 3.07
CA GLU A 183 6.56 13.67 4.19
C GLU A 183 8.08 13.93 4.11
N GLU A 184 8.64 13.92 2.90
CA GLU A 184 10.06 14.21 2.67
C GLU A 184 10.39 15.69 2.89
N ARG A 185 9.51 16.60 2.44
CA ARG A 185 9.64 18.04 2.74
C ARG A 185 9.71 18.30 4.25
N CYS A 186 8.80 17.69 5.01
CA CYS A 186 8.77 17.82 6.47
C CYS A 186 10.06 17.26 7.09
N ALA A 187 10.48 16.05 6.68
CA ALA A 187 11.70 15.44 7.20
C ALA A 187 12.95 16.29 6.94
N ASP A 188 13.09 16.85 5.74
CA ASP A 188 14.25 17.66 5.36
C ASP A 188 14.30 19.00 6.10
N LEU A 189 13.14 19.67 6.27
CA LEU A 189 13.03 20.88 7.08
C LEU A 189 13.39 20.62 8.55
N LEU A 190 12.91 19.52 9.13
CA LEU A 190 13.21 19.14 10.51
C LEU A 190 14.71 18.83 10.68
N LYS A 191 15.32 18.13 9.73
CA LYS A 191 16.78 17.86 9.70
C LYS A 191 17.59 19.15 9.58
N ALA A 192 17.07 20.16 8.87
CA ALA A 192 17.66 21.49 8.79
C ALA A 192 17.40 22.37 10.02
N SER A 193 16.81 21.83 11.09
CA SER A 193 16.47 22.53 12.35
C SER A 193 15.31 23.52 12.28
N PHE A 194 14.45 23.44 11.26
CA PHE A 194 13.16 24.13 11.30
C PHE A 194 12.21 23.46 12.29
N LYS A 195 11.30 24.24 12.87
CA LYS A 195 10.28 23.76 13.81
C LYS A 195 8.87 24.09 13.31
N PRO A 196 7.88 23.20 13.51
CA PRO A 196 6.50 23.48 13.12
C PRO A 196 5.93 24.75 13.77
N GLN A 197 6.31 25.06 15.01
CA GLN A 197 5.86 26.25 15.75
C GLN A 197 6.38 27.57 15.15
N ASP A 198 7.55 27.54 14.53
CA ASP A 198 8.26 28.75 14.10
C ASP A 198 8.17 28.96 12.59
N THR A 199 7.81 27.93 11.83
CA THR A 199 7.86 27.94 10.35
C THR A 199 6.51 27.60 9.74
N ALA A 200 5.83 28.61 9.19
CA ALA A 200 4.48 28.46 8.62
C ALA A 200 4.43 27.46 7.44
N PHE A 201 5.50 27.37 6.65
CA PHE A 201 5.60 26.41 5.57
C PHE A 201 5.65 24.96 6.08
N LEU A 202 6.44 24.70 7.12
CA LEU A 202 6.52 23.38 7.76
C LEU A 202 5.19 23.03 8.43
N HIS A 203 4.58 23.96 9.16
CA HIS A 203 3.27 23.78 9.80
C HIS A 203 2.18 23.37 8.81
N ARG A 204 2.07 24.10 7.69
CA ARG A 204 1.10 23.77 6.62
C ARG A 204 1.39 22.45 5.95
N THR A 205 2.65 22.16 5.66
CA THR A 205 3.04 20.89 5.02
C THR A 205 2.73 19.71 5.94
N LEU A 206 3.05 19.83 7.24
CA LEU A 206 2.73 18.82 8.25
C LEU A 206 1.21 18.64 8.41
N LYS A 207 0.43 19.72 8.35
CA LYS A 207 -1.03 19.67 8.34
C LYS A 207 -1.57 18.86 7.16
N GLU A 208 -1.00 19.03 5.97
CA GLU A 208 -1.35 18.22 4.79
C GLU A 208 -0.93 16.75 4.95
N VAL A 209 0.24 16.48 5.52
CA VAL A 209 0.68 15.11 5.83
C VAL A 209 -0.30 14.43 6.78
N ILE A 210 -0.67 15.09 7.87
CA ILE A 210 -1.64 14.55 8.85
C ILE A 210 -2.99 14.31 8.16
N ARG A 211 -3.53 15.30 7.43
CA ARG A 211 -4.79 15.14 6.70
C ARG A 211 -4.76 13.97 5.73
N SER A 212 -3.69 13.86 4.93
CA SER A 212 -3.54 12.77 3.97
C SER A 212 -3.42 11.41 4.65
N ASN A 213 -2.72 11.31 5.79
CA ASN A 213 -2.65 10.07 6.56
C ASN A 213 -4.00 9.72 7.20
N LEU A 214 -4.72 10.67 7.78
CA LEU A 214 -6.06 10.43 8.34
C LEU A 214 -7.03 9.96 7.26
N GLN A 215 -7.05 10.60 6.09
CA GLN A 215 -7.88 10.14 4.97
C GLN A 215 -7.46 8.75 4.48
N ARG A 216 -6.15 8.45 4.42
CA ARG A 216 -5.67 7.09 4.14
C ARG A 216 -6.13 6.07 5.17
N LYS A 217 -6.28 6.42 6.45
CA LYS A 217 -6.80 5.53 7.49
C LYS A 217 -8.31 5.30 7.35
N VAL A 218 -9.06 6.32 6.93
CA VAL A 218 -10.51 6.21 6.63
C VAL A 218 -10.75 5.34 5.39
N GLU A 219 -9.97 5.56 4.32
CA GLU A 219 -10.14 4.90 3.02
C GLU A 219 -9.42 3.53 2.94
N GLY A 220 -8.40 3.32 3.77
CA GLY A 220 -7.41 2.28 3.57
C GLY A 220 -7.12 1.51 4.85
N TYR A 221 -7.66 0.30 4.91
CA TYR A 221 -7.28 -0.68 5.91
C TYR A 221 -6.54 -1.84 5.21
N HIS A 222 -5.25 -2.05 5.50
CA HIS A 222 -4.45 -3.15 4.89
C HIS A 222 -3.41 -3.85 5.79
N VAL A 223 -3.49 -5.18 5.85
CA VAL A 223 -2.48 -6.13 6.35
C VAL A 223 -1.96 -6.91 5.15
N ASP A 224 -0.68 -7.23 5.14
CA ASP A 224 -0.18 -8.50 4.62
C ASP A 224 0.57 -9.21 5.76
N LEU A 225 0.44 -10.53 5.86
CA LEU A 225 1.11 -11.39 6.84
C LEU A 225 1.83 -12.56 6.11
N PRO A 226 2.70 -13.34 6.78
CA PRO A 226 3.57 -14.29 6.11
C PRO A 226 2.83 -15.42 5.40
N CYS A 227 3.56 -16.15 4.56
CA CYS A 227 3.05 -17.32 3.85
C CYS A 227 2.63 -18.46 4.80
N SER A 228 1.61 -19.22 4.44
CA SER A 228 1.21 -20.46 5.12
C SER A 228 1.99 -21.68 4.63
N ALA A 229 2.23 -22.64 5.52
CA ALA A 229 2.91 -23.90 5.27
C ALA A 229 2.08 -25.07 5.82
N SER A 230 2.19 -26.24 5.21
CA SER A 230 1.66 -27.48 5.78
C SER A 230 2.61 -28.06 6.83
N ASP A 231 2.08 -28.64 7.91
CA ASP A 231 2.85 -29.28 8.97
C ASP A 231 3.67 -30.47 8.44
N PRO A 232 5.01 -30.37 8.38
CA PRO A 232 5.88 -31.44 7.89
C PRO A 232 6.10 -32.55 8.94
N THR A 233 5.75 -32.28 10.20
CA THR A 233 5.96 -33.20 11.33
C THR A 233 4.69 -33.99 11.66
N GLY A 234 3.52 -33.49 11.24
CA GLY A 234 2.22 -34.09 11.54
C GLY A 234 1.88 -34.08 13.03
N THR A 235 2.39 -33.11 13.78
CA THR A 235 2.21 -32.96 15.23
C THR A 235 1.01 -32.08 15.60
N LEU A 236 0.50 -31.29 14.66
CA LEU A 236 -0.68 -30.43 14.87
C LEU A 236 -1.98 -31.20 14.61
N GLU A 237 -2.94 -31.05 15.53
CA GLU A 237 -4.31 -31.58 15.38
C GLU A 237 -5.18 -30.66 14.51
N PRO A 238 -6.31 -31.16 13.94
CA PRO A 238 -7.23 -30.31 13.18
C PRO A 238 -7.68 -29.08 14.00
N GLY A 239 -7.56 -27.88 13.41
CA GLY A 239 -7.84 -26.61 14.09
C GLY A 239 -6.66 -26.00 14.86
N GLU A 240 -5.56 -26.73 15.01
CA GLU A 240 -4.32 -26.21 15.58
C GLU A 240 -3.41 -25.58 14.51
N VAL A 241 -2.75 -24.49 14.89
CA VAL A 241 -1.72 -23.82 14.08
C VAL A 241 -0.48 -23.53 14.94
N TYR A 242 0.67 -23.39 14.29
CA TYR A 242 1.89 -22.92 14.92
C TYR A 242 2.42 -21.68 14.22
N PHE A 243 2.78 -20.65 15.00
CA PHE A 243 3.40 -19.45 14.49
C PHE A 243 4.46 -18.93 15.46
N ARG A 244 5.66 -18.69 14.90
CA ARG A 244 6.80 -18.11 15.61
C ARG A 244 7.39 -16.98 14.77
N PRO A 245 7.35 -15.73 15.23
CA PRO A 245 8.00 -14.64 14.52
C PRO A 245 9.54 -14.71 14.71
N SER A 246 10.30 -14.16 13.75
CA SER A 246 11.76 -14.02 13.91
C SER A 246 12.16 -12.93 14.90
N VAL A 247 11.32 -11.91 15.04
CA VAL A 247 11.44 -10.83 16.02
C VAL A 247 10.24 -10.91 16.96
N PRO A 248 10.42 -10.86 18.29
CA PRO A 248 9.31 -10.92 19.23
C PRO A 248 8.22 -9.89 18.91
N LEU A 249 6.96 -10.34 18.92
CA LEU A 249 5.79 -9.50 18.68
C LEU A 249 5.07 -9.22 20.00
N LEU A 250 4.20 -8.22 20.00
CA LEU A 250 3.39 -7.87 21.18
C LEU A 250 2.06 -8.64 21.17
N ASP A 251 1.67 -9.15 22.33
CA ASP A 251 0.34 -9.70 22.58
C ASP A 251 -0.71 -8.58 22.75
N SER A 252 -1.95 -8.99 23.04
CA SER A 252 -3.06 -8.04 23.27
C SER A 252 -2.90 -7.16 24.52
N GLN A 253 -1.99 -7.51 25.42
CA GLN A 253 -1.69 -6.78 26.66
C GLN A 253 -0.39 -5.97 26.56
N GLY A 254 0.32 -6.05 25.44
CA GLY A 254 1.58 -5.36 25.21
C GLY A 254 2.82 -6.12 25.69
N TYR A 255 2.72 -7.41 26.05
CA TYR A 255 3.86 -8.26 26.38
C TYR A 255 4.46 -8.89 25.13
N GLN A 256 5.78 -9.04 25.11
CA GLN A 256 6.47 -9.71 24.03
C GLN A 256 6.27 -11.23 24.09
N PHE A 257 6.02 -11.86 22.94
CA PHE A 257 5.98 -13.30 22.80
C PHE A 257 6.93 -13.80 21.70
N ASP A 258 7.49 -14.98 21.92
CA ASP A 258 8.34 -15.70 20.97
C ASP A 258 7.56 -16.74 20.15
N VAL A 259 6.47 -17.28 20.69
CA VAL A 259 5.58 -18.23 20.02
C VAL A 259 4.15 -17.80 20.32
N LEU A 260 3.30 -17.78 19.32
CA LEU A 260 1.89 -17.43 19.50
C LEU A 260 1.16 -18.62 20.13
N GLU A 261 0.41 -18.37 21.20
CA GLU A 261 -0.40 -19.37 21.89
C GLU A 261 -1.81 -18.83 22.15
N GLY A 262 -2.81 -19.72 22.11
CA GLY A 262 -4.20 -19.39 22.38
C GLY A 262 -5.06 -19.18 21.14
N ASP A 263 -6.29 -18.73 21.34
CA ASP A 263 -7.27 -18.60 20.26
C ASP A 263 -6.92 -17.45 19.32
N CYS A 264 -7.09 -17.70 18.03
CA CYS A 264 -6.78 -16.77 16.95
C CYS A 264 -7.88 -16.82 15.88
N VAL A 265 -7.99 -15.76 15.08
CA VAL A 265 -8.78 -15.76 13.84
C VAL A 265 -7.83 -15.65 12.66
N MET A 266 -7.99 -16.53 11.68
CA MET A 266 -7.11 -16.66 10.53
C MET A 266 -7.91 -16.56 9.22
N GLY A 267 -7.35 -15.90 8.22
CA GLY A 267 -8.01 -15.57 6.96
C GLY A 267 -7.06 -15.45 5.79
N ARG A 268 -7.60 -15.34 4.58
CA ARG A 268 -6.84 -15.02 3.37
C ARG A 268 -7.58 -14.02 2.50
N HIS A 269 -6.82 -13.22 1.75
CA HIS A 269 -7.35 -12.36 0.71
C HIS A 269 -7.51 -13.09 -0.64
N PRO A 270 -8.59 -12.82 -1.41
CA PRO A 270 -9.76 -12.03 -1.03
C PRO A 270 -10.70 -12.79 -0.08
N CYS A 271 -11.34 -12.10 0.87
CA CYS A 271 -12.27 -12.68 1.83
C CYS A 271 -13.71 -12.26 1.50
N MET A 272 -14.54 -13.21 1.10
CA MET A 272 -15.87 -12.96 0.56
C MET A 272 -16.93 -13.91 1.09
N LEU A 273 -16.58 -15.16 1.41
CA LEU A 273 -17.50 -16.08 2.06
C LEU A 273 -17.47 -15.85 3.57
N PRO A 274 -18.60 -16.05 4.28
CA PRO A 274 -18.62 -16.11 5.74
C PRO A 274 -17.53 -17.02 6.34
N SER A 275 -17.29 -18.18 5.71
CA SER A 275 -16.28 -19.17 6.11
C SER A 275 -14.83 -18.80 5.80
N ASP A 276 -14.55 -17.70 5.09
CA ASP A 276 -13.16 -17.40 4.70
C ASP A 276 -12.27 -16.99 5.88
N LEU A 277 -12.87 -16.66 7.03
CA LEU A 277 -12.20 -16.55 8.32
C LEU A 277 -12.52 -17.76 9.19
N GLN A 278 -11.49 -18.33 9.79
CA GLN A 278 -11.58 -19.49 10.68
C GLN A 278 -11.00 -19.15 12.05
N LYS A 279 -11.71 -19.58 13.11
CA LYS A 279 -11.16 -19.58 14.46
C LYS A 279 -10.25 -20.79 14.60
N VAL A 280 -9.02 -20.56 15.06
CA VAL A 280 -7.98 -21.58 15.20
C VAL A 280 -7.28 -21.44 16.54
N ARG A 281 -6.63 -22.49 17.00
CA ARG A 281 -5.85 -22.47 18.24
C ARG A 281 -4.36 -22.51 17.94
N ALA A 282 -3.65 -21.44 18.29
CA ALA A 282 -2.20 -21.41 18.22
C ALA A 282 -1.60 -22.23 19.38
N VAL A 283 -0.69 -23.15 19.07
CA VAL A 283 -0.05 -24.05 20.02
C VAL A 283 1.45 -24.07 19.84
N ASN A 284 2.20 -24.18 20.95
CA ASN A 284 3.64 -24.32 20.92
C ASN A 284 4.05 -25.79 20.74
N ARG A 285 4.81 -26.08 19.68
CA ARG A 285 5.39 -27.40 19.38
C ARG A 285 6.89 -27.26 19.20
N ALA A 286 7.66 -27.99 20.00
CA ALA A 286 9.13 -27.91 19.97
C ALA A 286 9.70 -28.39 18.63
N GLU A 287 9.04 -29.37 18.01
CA GLU A 287 9.36 -29.95 16.70
C GLU A 287 9.29 -28.93 15.57
N LEU A 288 8.47 -27.89 15.74
CA LEU A 288 8.30 -26.80 14.79
C LEU A 288 9.18 -25.58 15.09
N GLY A 289 10.03 -25.66 16.12
CA GLY A 289 10.82 -24.54 16.65
C GLY A 289 11.70 -23.80 15.63
N GLN A 290 12.11 -24.48 14.56
CA GLN A 290 12.90 -23.90 13.46
C GLN A 290 12.09 -23.09 12.44
N TYR A 291 10.77 -23.30 12.38
CA TYR A 291 9.90 -22.63 11.42
C TYR A 291 9.54 -21.24 11.93
N ARG A 292 10.22 -20.22 11.39
CA ARG A 292 9.99 -18.81 11.75
C ARG A 292 9.38 -18.03 10.60
N ASP A 293 8.56 -17.03 10.90
CA ASP A 293 7.89 -16.16 9.93
C ASP A 293 7.04 -16.94 8.91
N VAL A 294 6.43 -18.04 9.35
CA VAL A 294 5.50 -18.88 8.59
C VAL A 294 4.42 -19.39 9.54
N VAL A 295 3.18 -19.48 9.06
CA VAL A 295 2.10 -20.16 9.80
C VAL A 295 2.07 -21.61 9.36
N VAL A 296 2.27 -22.53 10.29
CA VAL A 296 2.23 -23.97 10.02
C VAL A 296 0.83 -24.48 10.38
N CYS A 297 0.13 -25.04 9.38
CA CYS A 297 -1.22 -25.56 9.52
C CYS A 297 -1.21 -27.09 9.61
N ALA A 298 -2.12 -27.65 10.40
CA ALA A 298 -2.30 -29.10 10.48
C ALA A 298 -2.52 -29.76 9.11
N THR A 299 -1.91 -30.93 8.93
CA THR A 299 -2.09 -31.81 7.77
C THR A 299 -3.13 -32.90 8.01
N ARG A 300 -3.72 -32.93 9.21
CA ARG A 300 -4.77 -33.84 9.64
C ARG A 300 -6.15 -33.18 9.47
N GLY A 301 -7.19 -34.00 9.34
CA GLY A 301 -8.58 -33.55 9.22
C GLY A 301 -9.20 -33.87 7.86
N ARG A 302 -10.48 -33.52 7.68
CA ARG A 302 -11.25 -33.81 6.46
C ARG A 302 -10.92 -32.87 5.30
N ARG A 303 -10.62 -31.61 5.62
CA ARG A 303 -10.37 -30.53 4.68
C ARG A 303 -9.16 -29.73 5.18
N SER A 304 -8.31 -29.26 4.27
CA SER A 304 -7.15 -28.46 4.67
C SER A 304 -7.61 -27.06 5.12
N LEU A 305 -6.98 -26.53 6.16
CA LEU A 305 -7.28 -25.17 6.63
C LEU A 305 -7.10 -24.14 5.50
N ALA A 306 -6.04 -24.23 4.71
CA ALA A 306 -5.81 -23.33 3.57
C ALA A 306 -6.99 -23.28 2.59
N SER A 307 -7.65 -24.43 2.32
CA SER A 307 -8.81 -24.45 1.43
C SER A 307 -10.07 -23.79 2.01
N LEU A 308 -10.20 -23.76 3.34
CA LEU A 308 -11.26 -22.99 4.02
C LEU A 308 -11.00 -21.49 3.93
N LEU A 309 -9.74 -21.07 3.78
CA LEU A 309 -9.35 -19.66 3.65
C LEU A 309 -9.44 -19.22 2.18
N ALA A 310 -10.64 -18.88 1.72
CA ALA A 310 -10.93 -18.41 0.36
C ALA A 310 -10.55 -19.39 -0.76
N GLY A 311 -10.48 -20.70 -0.47
CA GLY A 311 -10.06 -21.72 -1.44
C GLY A 311 -8.55 -21.74 -1.70
N GLY A 312 -7.74 -21.35 -0.72
CA GLY A 312 -6.28 -21.27 -0.84
C GLY A 312 -5.55 -22.61 -0.82
N ASP A 313 -4.24 -22.54 -1.05
CA ASP A 313 -3.31 -23.67 -0.95
C ASP A 313 -1.99 -23.28 -0.24
N TYR A 314 -0.94 -24.10 -0.40
CA TYR A 314 0.37 -23.86 0.21
C TYR A 314 1.46 -23.53 -0.85
N ASP A 315 1.08 -23.02 -2.02
CA ASP A 315 1.99 -22.76 -3.16
C ASP A 315 2.60 -21.34 -3.18
N GLY A 316 2.23 -20.53 -2.18
CA GLY A 316 2.66 -19.15 -2.02
C GLY A 316 1.67 -18.26 -1.29
N ASP A 317 0.50 -18.80 -0.92
CA ASP A 317 -0.55 -18.06 -0.25
C ASP A 317 -0.08 -17.48 1.08
N LYS A 318 -0.51 -16.23 1.29
CA LYS A 318 -0.30 -15.47 2.51
C LYS A 318 -1.59 -15.42 3.28
N VAL A 319 -1.47 -15.48 4.59
CA VAL A 319 -2.59 -15.60 5.51
C VAL A 319 -2.52 -14.47 6.50
N VAL A 320 -3.66 -13.97 6.92
CA VAL A 320 -3.78 -12.97 7.99
C VAL A 320 -4.24 -13.68 9.25
N ILE A 321 -3.53 -13.48 10.35
CA ILE A 321 -3.84 -14.02 11.66
C ILE A 321 -3.93 -12.87 12.68
N THR A 322 -4.95 -12.89 13.52
CA THR A 322 -5.12 -11.96 14.64
C THR A 322 -5.41 -12.73 15.93
N TRP A 323 -4.76 -12.29 17.01
CA TRP A 323 -4.96 -12.76 18.39
C TRP A 323 -5.53 -11.64 19.27
N TYR A 324 -6.08 -10.59 18.66
CA TYR A 324 -6.65 -9.47 19.39
C TYR A 324 -7.96 -9.89 20.07
N ALA A 325 -7.92 -10.03 21.40
CA ALA A 325 -9.01 -10.62 22.18
C ALA A 325 -10.39 -9.98 21.91
N PRO A 326 -10.54 -8.64 21.76
CA PRO A 326 -11.83 -8.03 21.43
C PRO A 326 -12.41 -8.43 20.06
N ILE A 327 -11.60 -8.96 19.14
CA ILE A 327 -12.05 -9.57 17.88
C ILE A 327 -12.25 -11.07 18.05
N VAL A 328 -11.26 -11.77 18.62
CA VAL A 328 -11.26 -13.25 18.69
C VAL A 328 -12.37 -13.78 19.60
N THR A 329 -12.66 -13.09 20.70
CA THR A 329 -13.63 -13.54 21.69
C THR A 329 -15.05 -13.57 21.14
N PRO A 330 -15.59 -12.49 20.55
CA PRO A 330 -16.94 -12.49 19.98
C PRO A 330 -17.04 -13.13 18.59
N PHE A 331 -15.93 -13.54 17.97
CA PHE A 331 -15.97 -14.21 16.67
C PHE A 331 -16.55 -15.62 16.81
N GLU A 332 -17.69 -15.85 16.14
CA GLU A 332 -18.46 -17.08 16.15
C GLU A 332 -18.61 -17.63 14.72
N MET A 333 -18.06 -18.83 14.50
CA MET A 333 -18.24 -19.62 13.28
C MET A 333 -18.29 -21.10 13.68
N SER A 334 -19.43 -21.76 13.49
CA SER A 334 -19.52 -23.21 13.76
C SER A 334 -18.88 -24.01 12.63
N GLU A 335 -18.41 -25.23 12.94
CA GLU A 335 -17.86 -26.12 11.92
C GLU A 335 -18.89 -26.45 10.83
N GLU A 336 -20.18 -26.60 11.18
CA GLU A 336 -21.23 -26.89 10.20
C GLU A 336 -21.48 -25.70 9.26
N ALA A 337 -21.52 -24.48 9.82
CA ALA A 337 -21.69 -23.26 9.03
C ALA A 337 -20.47 -23.04 8.11
N SER A 338 -19.27 -23.28 8.62
CA SER A 338 -18.02 -23.19 7.87
C SER A 338 -18.05 -24.15 6.67
N GLU A 339 -18.37 -25.42 6.88
CA GLU A 339 -18.44 -26.43 5.82
C GLU A 339 -19.55 -26.11 4.80
N ARG A 340 -20.70 -25.61 5.27
CA ARG A 340 -21.82 -25.18 4.42
C ARG A 340 -21.41 -24.06 3.46
N PHE A 341 -20.82 -22.99 3.98
CA PHE A 341 -20.43 -21.84 3.15
C PHE A 341 -19.22 -22.14 2.27
N ALA A 342 -18.28 -22.96 2.75
CA ALA A 342 -17.11 -23.36 1.98
C ALA A 342 -17.43 -24.38 0.87
N THR A 343 -18.65 -24.92 0.82
CA THR A 343 -19.08 -25.86 -0.22
C THR A 343 -19.79 -25.10 -1.34
N PRO A 344 -19.32 -25.23 -2.60
CA PRO A 344 -19.93 -24.53 -3.73
C PRO A 344 -21.40 -24.90 -3.95
N PRO A 345 -22.30 -23.91 -4.17
CA PRO A 345 -23.68 -24.17 -4.56
C PRO A 345 -23.77 -24.91 -5.90
N ALA A 346 -24.80 -25.74 -6.08
CA ALA A 346 -25.00 -26.52 -7.31
C ALA A 346 -25.21 -25.63 -8.54
N GLU A 347 -25.83 -24.47 -8.33
CA GLU A 347 -26.11 -23.45 -9.34
C GLU A 347 -24.83 -22.90 -9.97
N LEU A 348 -23.69 -22.94 -9.25
CA LEU A 348 -22.40 -22.44 -9.74
C LEU A 348 -22.04 -23.09 -11.07
N ALA A 349 -22.19 -24.41 -11.19
CA ALA A 349 -21.84 -25.14 -12.41
C ALA A 349 -22.65 -24.67 -13.62
N SER A 350 -23.90 -24.22 -13.42
CA SER A 350 -24.77 -23.75 -14.50
C SER A 350 -24.30 -22.42 -15.11
N CYS A 351 -23.56 -21.62 -14.33
CA CYS A 351 -23.07 -20.31 -14.74
C CYS A 351 -21.79 -20.37 -15.57
N PHE A 352 -21.11 -21.52 -15.58
CA PHE A 352 -19.89 -21.75 -16.35
C PHE A 352 -20.11 -22.71 -17.52
N GLU A 353 -19.28 -22.56 -18.54
CA GLU A 353 -19.08 -23.49 -19.64
C GLU A 353 -17.64 -23.99 -19.60
N GLN A 354 -17.43 -25.25 -19.96
CA GLN A 354 -16.09 -25.81 -20.14
C GLN A 354 -15.73 -25.65 -21.62
N GLU A 355 -14.74 -24.81 -21.91
CA GLU A 355 -14.21 -24.70 -23.27
C GLU A 355 -13.07 -25.72 -23.43
N SER A 356 -13.26 -26.69 -24.31
CA SER A 356 -12.19 -27.63 -24.68
C SER A 356 -11.08 -26.89 -25.43
N ALA A 357 -9.86 -26.92 -24.87
CA ALA A 357 -8.67 -26.50 -25.59
C ALA A 357 -8.09 -27.71 -26.35
N PRO A 358 -7.65 -27.54 -27.61
CA PRO A 358 -6.93 -28.62 -28.29
C PRO A 358 -5.64 -28.91 -27.52
N THR A 359 -5.28 -30.18 -27.43
CA THR A 359 -4.00 -30.56 -26.83
C THR A 359 -2.84 -30.02 -27.68
N LEU A 360 -1.64 -29.91 -27.09
CA LEU A 360 -0.46 -29.50 -27.87
C LEU A 360 -0.22 -30.45 -29.05
N ALA A 361 -0.46 -31.75 -28.86
CA ALA A 361 -0.37 -32.76 -29.92
C ALA A 361 -1.34 -32.48 -31.08
N GLU A 362 -2.58 -32.08 -30.78
CA GLU A 362 -3.57 -31.68 -31.80
C GLU A 362 -3.19 -30.38 -32.51
N LEU A 363 -2.61 -29.41 -31.79
CA LEU A 363 -2.15 -28.17 -32.43
C LEU A 363 -1.00 -28.46 -33.40
N VAL A 364 -0.01 -29.25 -32.97
CA VAL A 364 1.15 -29.63 -33.79
C VAL A 364 0.71 -30.44 -35.02
N SER A 365 -0.27 -31.33 -34.88
CA SER A 365 -0.78 -32.12 -36.01
C SER A 365 -1.54 -31.28 -37.06
N THR A 366 -2.07 -30.11 -36.68
CA THR A 366 -2.78 -29.20 -37.60
C THR A 366 -1.88 -28.24 -38.39
N GLY A 367 -0.57 -28.20 -38.08
CA GLY A 367 0.42 -27.38 -38.80
C GLY A 367 0.46 -25.89 -38.40
N PRO A 368 1.57 -25.17 -38.71
CA PRO A 368 1.84 -23.81 -38.24
C PRO A 368 0.96 -22.70 -38.84
N LEU A 369 0.18 -23.00 -39.88
CA LEU A 369 -0.73 -22.06 -40.56
C LEU A 369 -2.20 -22.17 -40.06
N SER A 370 -2.44 -22.94 -39.01
CA SER A 370 -3.75 -23.13 -38.40
C SER A 370 -4.15 -21.92 -37.53
N ASP A 371 -5.32 -21.33 -37.79
CA ASP A 371 -5.91 -20.25 -36.97
C ASP A 371 -6.12 -20.65 -35.49
N LYS A 372 -6.02 -21.95 -35.18
CA LYS A 372 -6.21 -22.48 -33.82
C LYS A 372 -5.09 -22.07 -32.86
N GLY A 373 -3.87 -21.86 -33.36
CA GLY A 373 -2.72 -21.45 -32.53
C GLY A 373 -2.90 -20.05 -31.91
N PRO A 374 -3.05 -19.00 -32.73
CA PRO A 374 -3.34 -17.65 -32.24
C PRO A 374 -4.60 -17.57 -31.38
N ALA A 375 -5.65 -18.33 -31.74
CA ALA A 375 -6.87 -18.40 -30.94
C ALA A 375 -6.60 -18.87 -29.51
N VAL A 376 -5.77 -19.90 -29.30
CA VAL A 376 -5.38 -20.39 -27.95
C VAL A 376 -4.62 -19.34 -27.16
N ILE A 377 -3.71 -18.59 -27.80
CA ILE A 377 -2.94 -17.52 -27.14
C ILE A 377 -3.85 -16.36 -26.72
N LEU A 378 -4.80 -15.97 -27.59
CA LEU A 378 -5.72 -14.86 -27.33
C LEU A 378 -6.81 -15.19 -26.29
N ARG A 379 -7.06 -16.47 -25.99
CA ARG A 379 -8.04 -16.90 -24.95
C ARG A 379 -7.79 -16.22 -23.62
N GLY A 380 -6.54 -16.18 -23.17
CA GLY A 380 -6.17 -15.60 -21.87
C GLY A 380 -6.42 -14.09 -21.74
N LEU A 381 -6.78 -13.39 -22.82
CA LEU A 381 -7.04 -11.94 -22.80
C LEU A 381 -8.52 -11.58 -22.65
N ARG A 382 -9.46 -12.50 -22.92
CA ARG A 382 -10.90 -12.18 -23.04
C ARG A 382 -11.59 -11.87 -21.70
N ASP A 383 -11.25 -12.59 -20.63
CA ASP A 383 -12.01 -12.53 -19.37
C ASP A 383 -11.33 -11.73 -18.24
N LYS A 384 -10.14 -11.15 -18.49
CA LYS A 384 -9.35 -10.47 -17.44
C LYS A 384 -10.09 -9.32 -16.74
N GLY A 385 -11.00 -8.63 -17.44
CA GLY A 385 -11.78 -7.52 -16.88
C GLY A 385 -12.97 -7.96 -16.02
N ARG A 386 -13.44 -9.21 -16.13
CA ARG A 386 -14.68 -9.66 -15.47
C ARG A 386 -14.49 -9.97 -13.99
N VAL A 387 -13.28 -10.37 -13.57
CA VAL A 387 -12.98 -10.70 -12.17
C VAL A 387 -13.30 -9.53 -11.24
N GLY A 388 -12.80 -8.34 -11.57
CA GLY A 388 -13.05 -7.13 -10.79
C GLY A 388 -14.53 -6.73 -10.77
N LEU A 389 -15.26 -6.96 -11.87
CA LEU A 389 -16.70 -6.67 -11.95
C LEU A 389 -17.52 -7.63 -11.08
N VAL A 390 -17.21 -8.93 -11.08
CA VAL A 390 -17.87 -9.91 -10.20
C VAL A 390 -17.57 -9.60 -8.73
N ALA A 391 -16.36 -9.14 -8.42
CA ALA A 391 -16.02 -8.69 -7.07
C ALA A 391 -16.89 -7.49 -6.63
N ASN A 392 -17.15 -6.54 -7.55
CA ASN A 392 -18.07 -5.43 -7.29
C ASN A 392 -19.51 -5.90 -7.15
N PHE A 393 -19.96 -6.86 -7.97
CA PHE A 393 -21.29 -7.44 -7.85
C PHE A 393 -21.48 -8.11 -6.50
N HIS A 394 -20.49 -8.86 -6.03
CA HIS A 394 -20.48 -9.46 -4.70
C HIS A 394 -20.63 -8.37 -3.62
N LEU A 395 -19.85 -7.31 -3.70
CA LEU A 395 -19.89 -6.21 -2.74
C LEU A 395 -21.27 -5.53 -2.71
N VAL A 396 -21.86 -5.26 -3.88
CA VAL A 396 -23.21 -4.68 -4.01
C VAL A 396 -24.26 -5.65 -3.45
N SER A 397 -24.17 -6.94 -3.77
CA SER A 397 -25.09 -7.96 -3.24
C SER A 397 -24.98 -8.06 -1.72
N ALA A 398 -23.76 -8.20 -1.15
CA ALA A 398 -23.56 -8.27 0.29
C ALA A 398 -24.16 -7.06 1.03
N TYR A 399 -24.06 -5.89 0.41
CA TYR A 399 -24.63 -4.65 0.94
C TYR A 399 -26.16 -4.63 0.90
N MET A 400 -26.78 -5.10 -0.20
CA MET A 400 -28.23 -5.04 -0.42
C MET A 400 -29.00 -6.22 0.19
N THR A 401 -28.45 -7.43 0.10
CA THR A 401 -29.13 -8.68 0.43
C THR A 401 -28.58 -9.39 1.67
N GLY A 402 -27.43 -8.95 2.20
CA GLY A 402 -26.76 -9.58 3.33
C GLY A 402 -25.61 -10.49 2.90
N TYR A 403 -24.68 -10.75 3.82
CA TYR A 403 -23.41 -11.44 3.53
C TYR A 403 -23.58 -12.96 3.36
N ASP A 404 -24.61 -13.55 3.98
CA ASP A 404 -25.03 -14.95 3.86
C ASP A 404 -26.16 -15.17 2.84
N GLY A 405 -26.58 -14.11 2.14
CA GLY A 405 -27.60 -14.21 1.10
C GLY A 405 -27.16 -15.20 0.01
N PRO A 406 -28.08 -16.02 -0.54
CA PRO A 406 -27.72 -17.08 -1.48
C PRO A 406 -27.02 -16.53 -2.73
N GLU A 407 -27.43 -15.35 -3.23
CA GLU A 407 -26.72 -14.70 -4.34
C GLU A 407 -25.35 -14.17 -3.97
N THR A 408 -25.18 -13.67 -2.75
CA THR A 408 -23.87 -13.20 -2.27
C THR A 408 -22.90 -14.37 -2.15
N VAL A 409 -23.34 -15.48 -1.57
CA VAL A 409 -22.56 -16.73 -1.48
C VAL A 409 -22.24 -17.27 -2.88
N LEU A 410 -23.21 -17.26 -3.80
CA LEU A 410 -22.98 -17.67 -5.19
C LEU A 410 -21.96 -16.77 -5.89
N LEU A 411 -22.06 -15.45 -5.73
CA LEU A 411 -21.11 -14.48 -6.29
C LEU A 411 -19.71 -14.63 -5.69
N ALA A 412 -19.61 -14.94 -4.40
CA ALA A 412 -18.34 -15.23 -3.74
C ALA A 412 -17.71 -16.50 -4.33
N HIS A 413 -18.46 -17.60 -4.48
CA HIS A 413 -17.99 -18.83 -5.14
C HIS A 413 -17.67 -18.63 -6.62
N MET A 414 -18.43 -17.79 -7.33
CA MET A 414 -18.08 -17.34 -8.67
C MET A 414 -16.76 -16.59 -8.64
N HIS A 415 -16.56 -15.63 -7.73
CA HIS A 415 -15.33 -14.86 -7.64
C HIS A 415 -14.13 -15.73 -7.23
N VAL A 416 -14.28 -16.67 -6.31
CA VAL A 416 -13.24 -17.66 -5.97
C VAL A 416 -12.94 -18.49 -7.22
N SER A 417 -13.96 -19.00 -7.91
CA SER A 417 -13.80 -19.67 -9.19
C SER A 417 -13.10 -18.77 -10.21
N PHE A 418 -13.37 -17.46 -10.23
CA PHE A 418 -12.76 -16.43 -11.08
C PHE A 418 -11.34 -16.02 -10.66
N SER A 419 -11.01 -16.10 -9.39
CA SER A 419 -9.65 -15.91 -8.88
C SER A 419 -8.82 -17.14 -9.23
N SER A 420 -9.45 -18.32 -9.14
CA SER A 420 -9.05 -19.53 -9.86
C SER A 420 -9.26 -19.43 -11.39
N LEU A 421 -9.82 -18.33 -11.95
CA LEU A 421 -9.83 -18.01 -13.38
C LEU A 421 -8.60 -17.15 -13.78
N LEU A 422 -7.70 -16.77 -12.86
CA LEU A 422 -6.29 -16.61 -13.25
C LEU A 422 -5.72 -17.96 -13.72
N ASP A 423 -6.32 -19.06 -13.25
CA ASP A 423 -6.16 -20.41 -13.79
C ASP A 423 -7.25 -20.75 -14.83
N SER A 424 -8.04 -19.81 -15.38
CA SER A 424 -8.94 -20.09 -16.53
C SER A 424 -8.16 -20.39 -17.78
N ALA A 425 -7.08 -19.63 -17.94
CA ALA A 425 -6.04 -19.90 -18.93
C ALA A 425 -5.46 -21.33 -18.77
N LYS A 426 -5.57 -21.93 -17.57
CA LYS A 426 -5.11 -23.30 -17.28
C LYS A 426 -6.22 -24.36 -17.30
N SER A 427 -7.44 -24.01 -16.87
CA SER A 427 -8.56 -24.93 -16.62
C SER A 427 -9.61 -24.92 -17.71
N GLY A 428 -9.65 -23.90 -18.57
CA GLY A 428 -10.61 -23.79 -19.69
C GLY A 428 -12.06 -23.49 -19.28
N ARG A 429 -12.34 -23.27 -18.00
CA ARG A 429 -13.69 -22.85 -17.53
C ARG A 429 -13.94 -21.39 -17.93
N ARG A 430 -15.15 -21.08 -18.39
CA ARG A 430 -15.57 -19.71 -18.74
C ARG A 430 -16.95 -19.42 -18.23
N MET A 431 -17.23 -18.16 -17.91
CA MET A 431 -18.59 -17.77 -17.54
C MET A 431 -19.44 -17.52 -18.77
N LYS A 432 -20.67 -18.02 -18.75
CA LYS A 432 -21.63 -17.80 -19.82
C LYS A 432 -22.00 -16.32 -19.92
N GLU A 433 -22.09 -15.83 -21.15
CA GLU A 433 -22.36 -14.41 -21.42
C GLU A 433 -23.72 -13.97 -20.87
N ASP A 434 -24.73 -14.84 -20.97
CA ASP A 434 -26.07 -14.55 -20.46
C ASP A 434 -26.10 -14.49 -18.92
N ALA A 435 -25.32 -15.35 -18.25
CA ALA A 435 -25.15 -15.28 -16.80
C ALA A 435 -24.48 -13.96 -16.40
N PHE A 436 -23.43 -13.54 -17.11
CA PHE A 436 -22.79 -12.24 -16.84
C PHE A 436 -23.73 -11.06 -17.08
N ARG A 437 -24.51 -11.09 -18.16
CA ARG A 437 -25.47 -10.03 -18.51
C ARG A 437 -26.59 -9.94 -17.48
N ASP A 438 -27.02 -11.05 -16.92
CA ASP A 438 -27.98 -11.06 -15.81
C ASP A 438 -27.41 -10.42 -14.54
N LEU A 439 -26.22 -10.86 -14.11
CA LEU A 439 -25.53 -10.28 -12.96
C LEU A 439 -25.27 -8.78 -13.14
N SER A 440 -24.85 -8.36 -14.34
CA SER A 440 -24.61 -6.95 -14.67
C SER A 440 -25.89 -6.12 -14.62
N ARG A 441 -27.05 -6.70 -14.95
CA ARG A 441 -28.34 -6.00 -14.83
C ARG A 441 -28.78 -5.86 -13.37
N ARG A 442 -28.51 -6.86 -12.54
CA ARG A 442 -28.95 -6.91 -11.13
C ARG A 442 -28.05 -6.13 -10.17
N PHE A 443 -26.74 -6.27 -10.35
CA PHE A 443 -25.71 -5.76 -9.42
C PHE A 443 -24.70 -4.82 -10.08
N GLY A 444 -24.83 -4.58 -11.38
CA GLY A 444 -24.04 -3.57 -12.06
C GLY A 444 -24.46 -2.16 -11.66
N GLY A 445 -23.53 -1.22 -11.79
CA GLY A 445 -23.72 0.17 -11.38
C GLY A 445 -22.68 0.61 -10.38
N ARG A 446 -23.07 1.51 -9.47
CA ARG A 446 -22.18 2.07 -8.46
C ARG A 446 -21.97 1.09 -7.31
N VAL A 447 -20.76 1.09 -6.78
CA VAL A 447 -20.47 0.47 -5.48
C VAL A 447 -20.98 1.38 -4.35
N PRO A 448 -21.25 0.84 -3.14
CA PRO A 448 -21.60 1.63 -1.95
C PRO A 448 -20.59 2.75 -1.67
N ALA A 449 -21.07 3.84 -1.07
CA ALA A 449 -20.29 5.06 -0.86
C ALA A 449 -19.00 4.86 -0.05
N TRP A 450 -19.00 3.94 0.91
CA TRP A 450 -17.82 3.59 1.71
C TRP A 450 -16.68 2.99 0.88
N SER A 451 -16.99 2.34 -0.25
CA SER A 451 -16.02 1.69 -1.13
C SER A 451 -15.51 2.61 -2.25
N GLN A 452 -16.05 3.83 -2.36
CA GLN A 452 -15.63 4.82 -3.34
C GLN A 452 -14.51 5.72 -2.79
N SER A 453 -13.63 6.19 -3.66
CA SER A 453 -12.68 7.26 -3.32
C SER A 453 -13.39 8.59 -3.07
N ALA A 454 -12.76 9.50 -2.33
CA ALA A 454 -13.27 10.86 -2.17
C ALA A 454 -13.48 11.60 -3.51
N ALA A 455 -12.67 11.31 -4.53
CA ALA A 455 -12.79 11.91 -5.86
C ALA A 455 -14.02 11.38 -6.62
N GLU A 456 -14.25 10.06 -6.57
CA GLU A 456 -15.42 9.42 -7.18
C GLU A 456 -16.72 9.94 -6.54
N ARG A 457 -16.78 10.00 -5.20
CA ARG A 457 -17.93 10.56 -4.47
C ARG A 457 -18.25 11.99 -4.90
N LYS A 458 -17.23 12.85 -4.97
CA LYS A 458 -17.39 14.25 -5.35
C LYS A 458 -17.88 14.41 -6.79
N TYR A 459 -17.37 13.60 -7.72
CA TYR A 459 -17.85 13.60 -9.09
C TYR A 459 -19.32 13.16 -9.17
N ASP A 460 -19.64 12.11 -8.41
CA ASP A 460 -20.96 11.51 -8.37
C ASP A 460 -22.02 12.48 -7.83
N ASP A 461 -21.72 13.22 -6.77
CA ASP A 461 -22.57 14.28 -6.22
C ASP A 461 -22.86 15.39 -7.25
N CYS A 462 -21.84 15.79 -8.02
CA CYS A 462 -21.99 16.80 -9.08
C CYS A 462 -22.76 16.29 -10.30
N SER A 463 -22.72 14.98 -10.57
CA SER A 463 -23.34 14.35 -11.75
C SER A 463 -24.86 14.15 -11.63
N GLY A 464 -25.44 14.31 -10.42
CA GLY A 464 -26.86 14.12 -10.15
C GLY A 464 -27.39 12.69 -10.37
N ASN A 465 -26.51 11.72 -10.67
CA ASN A 465 -26.87 10.34 -10.92
C ASN A 465 -27.09 9.61 -9.58
N GLN A 466 -28.31 9.11 -9.30
CA GLN A 466 -28.74 8.63 -7.98
C GLN A 466 -28.65 7.10 -7.80
N ASN A 467 -27.98 6.38 -8.69
CA ASN A 467 -28.05 4.91 -8.76
C ASN A 467 -27.13 4.17 -7.76
N SER A 468 -26.99 4.71 -6.54
CA SER A 468 -26.24 4.06 -5.46
C SER A 468 -27.06 2.91 -4.84
N PRO A 469 -26.43 1.78 -4.49
CA PRO A 469 -27.14 0.67 -3.89
C PRO A 469 -27.73 1.07 -2.53
N ARG A 470 -28.94 0.59 -2.24
CA ARG A 470 -29.64 0.87 -0.97
C ARG A 470 -29.66 -0.37 -0.10
N ARG A 471 -29.27 -0.23 1.17
CA ARG A 471 -29.35 -1.29 2.17
C ARG A 471 -30.67 -1.18 2.94
N PRO A 472 -31.46 -2.26 3.05
CA PRO A 472 -32.64 -2.29 3.90
C PRO A 472 -32.22 -2.42 5.38
N GLU A 473 -31.85 -1.30 6.00
CA GLU A 473 -31.34 -1.25 7.39
C GLU A 473 -32.32 -1.80 8.43
N GLN A 474 -33.63 -1.76 8.15
CA GLN A 474 -34.66 -2.31 9.05
C GLN A 474 -34.54 -3.83 9.20
N VAL A 475 -34.00 -4.52 8.19
CA VAL A 475 -33.86 -5.98 8.17
C VAL A 475 -32.43 -6.40 8.45
N LEU A 476 -31.46 -5.74 7.79
CA LEU A 476 -30.05 -6.15 7.84
C LEU A 476 -29.19 -5.34 8.81
N GLY A 477 -29.77 -4.36 9.51
CA GLY A 477 -29.04 -3.41 10.33
C GLY A 477 -28.14 -2.47 9.52
N ARG A 478 -27.46 -1.55 10.23
CA ARG A 478 -26.48 -0.64 9.63
C ARG A 478 -25.25 -1.42 9.20
N PHE A 479 -24.70 -1.10 8.03
CA PHE A 479 -23.48 -1.76 7.56
C PHE A 479 -22.25 -1.27 8.35
N VAL A 480 -21.37 -2.20 8.74
CA VAL A 480 -20.18 -1.89 9.55
C VAL A 480 -19.27 -0.85 8.88
N MET A 481 -19.05 -0.95 7.56
CA MET A 481 -18.17 -0.02 6.85
C MET A 481 -18.77 1.38 6.71
N ASP A 482 -20.11 1.52 6.67
CA ASP A 482 -20.74 2.85 6.71
C ASP A 482 -20.51 3.51 8.06
N SER A 483 -20.68 2.74 9.14
CA SER A 483 -20.43 3.21 10.51
C SER A 483 -18.98 3.67 10.66
N LEU A 484 -18.02 2.87 10.20
CA LEU A 484 -16.59 3.20 10.24
C LEU A 484 -16.22 4.39 9.37
N MET A 485 -16.77 4.52 8.17
CA MET A 485 -16.53 5.68 7.31
C MET A 485 -17.03 6.96 8.00
N HIS A 486 -18.25 6.95 8.54
CA HIS A 486 -18.81 8.11 9.24
C HIS A 486 -18.04 8.45 10.53
N HIS A 487 -17.73 7.43 11.35
CA HIS A 487 -16.97 7.60 12.58
C HIS A 487 -15.56 8.12 12.28
N GLY A 488 -14.85 7.51 11.33
CA GLY A 488 -13.52 7.91 10.89
C GLY A 488 -13.48 9.33 10.31
N GLN A 489 -14.47 9.71 9.50
CA GLN A 489 -14.56 11.07 8.97
C GLN A 489 -14.79 12.09 10.09
N HIS A 490 -15.68 11.80 11.03
CA HIS A 490 -15.91 12.65 12.20
C HIS A 490 -14.65 12.81 13.07
N LEU A 491 -13.92 11.71 13.32
CA LEU A 491 -12.64 11.75 14.03
C LEU A 491 -11.60 12.59 13.28
N ALA A 492 -11.50 12.41 11.95
CA ALA A 492 -10.58 13.17 11.12
C ALA A 492 -10.88 14.67 11.22
N ASP A 493 -12.14 15.06 11.06
CA ASP A 493 -12.56 16.46 11.15
C ASP A 493 -12.29 17.03 12.56
N SER A 494 -12.63 16.29 13.62
CA SER A 494 -12.36 16.67 15.01
C SER A 494 -10.86 16.89 15.28
N HIS A 495 -9.99 15.99 14.79
CA HIS A 495 -8.54 16.16 14.91
C HIS A 495 -8.02 17.35 14.11
N MET A 496 -8.57 17.59 12.92
CA MET A 496 -8.17 18.71 12.06
C MET A 496 -8.62 20.07 12.60
N GLU A 497 -9.75 20.12 13.31
CA GLU A 497 -10.22 21.30 14.05
C GLU A 497 -9.33 21.61 15.26
N LYS A 498 -8.89 20.57 15.99
CA LYS A 498 -7.98 20.69 17.14
C LYS A 498 -6.51 20.98 16.74
N PHE A 499 -6.14 20.79 15.47
CA PHE A 499 -4.78 21.05 15.02
C PHE A 499 -4.41 22.52 15.24
N PRO A 500 -3.22 22.82 15.83
CA PRO A 500 -2.89 24.19 16.23
C PRO A 500 -3.03 25.20 15.08
N ALA A 501 -3.66 26.33 15.36
CA ALA A 501 -3.84 27.40 14.38
C ALA A 501 -2.49 28.00 13.98
N GLU A 502 -2.43 28.62 12.80
CA GLU A 502 -1.25 29.38 12.36
C GLU A 502 -1.03 30.67 13.18
N CYS A 503 -1.99 31.02 14.05
CA CYS A 503 -1.95 32.20 14.89
C CYS A 503 -0.87 32.02 15.96
N GLY A 504 0.29 32.66 15.78
CA GLY A 504 1.42 32.61 16.71
C GLY A 504 2.76 32.28 16.05
N ILE A 505 2.77 31.78 14.81
CA ILE A 505 3.99 31.51 14.07
C ILE A 505 4.67 32.84 13.69
N GLN A 506 5.96 32.97 14.01
CA GLN A 506 6.74 34.17 13.67
C GLN A 506 6.66 34.47 12.16
N ARG A 507 6.50 35.75 11.80
CA ARG A 507 6.36 36.16 10.39
C ARG A 507 7.61 35.87 9.55
N GLY A 508 8.77 35.74 10.17
CA GLY A 508 10.02 35.37 9.51
C GLY A 508 10.99 34.72 10.49
N ASP A 509 11.74 33.75 10.01
CA ASP A 509 12.82 33.09 10.73
C ASP A 509 14.03 34.04 10.87
N PRO A 510 14.46 34.37 12.11
CA PRO A 510 15.57 35.30 12.34
C PRO A 510 16.85 34.91 11.62
N ASP A 511 17.17 33.62 11.54
CA ASP A 511 18.42 33.13 10.94
C ASP A 511 18.49 33.44 9.44
N LEU A 512 17.35 33.32 8.75
CA LEU A 512 17.24 33.55 7.31
C LEU A 512 17.19 35.05 7.00
N VAL A 513 16.50 35.82 7.84
CA VAL A 513 16.37 37.28 7.69
C VAL A 513 17.72 37.96 7.95
N GLU A 514 18.39 37.62 9.05
CA GLU A 514 19.67 38.22 9.42
C GLU A 514 20.76 37.93 8.39
N TYR A 515 20.77 36.74 7.80
CA TYR A 515 21.72 36.37 6.74
C TYR A 515 21.64 37.32 5.55
N TRP A 516 20.41 37.65 5.11
CA TRP A 516 20.18 38.59 4.02
C TRP A 516 20.50 40.03 4.44
N ASP A 517 20.02 40.46 5.60
CA ASP A 517 20.19 41.85 6.06
C ASP A 517 21.67 42.20 6.25
N ARG A 518 22.50 41.25 6.70
CA ARG A 518 23.96 41.40 6.81
C ARG A 518 24.59 41.63 5.43
N PHE A 519 24.24 40.80 4.44
CA PHE A 519 24.75 40.95 3.08
C PHE A 519 24.32 42.27 2.45
N GLN A 520 23.04 42.65 2.60
CA GLN A 520 22.51 43.90 2.05
C GLN A 520 23.19 45.14 2.64
N LYS A 521 23.62 45.07 3.92
CA LYS A 521 24.37 46.15 4.57
C LYS A 521 25.78 46.30 3.99
N ASP A 522 26.46 45.19 3.77
CA ASP A 522 27.88 45.18 3.37
C ASP A 522 28.06 45.34 1.84
N HIS A 523 27.10 44.87 1.03
CA HIS A 523 27.19 44.76 -0.43
C HIS A 523 25.94 45.31 -1.14
N ARG A 524 25.64 46.60 -0.96
CA ARG A 524 24.37 47.20 -1.43
C ARG A 524 24.10 47.02 -2.93
N GLN A 525 25.08 47.27 -3.80
CA GLN A 525 24.90 47.20 -5.25
C GLN A 525 24.59 45.77 -5.72
N ASP A 526 25.37 44.79 -5.25
CA ASP A 526 25.16 43.37 -5.52
C ASP A 526 23.80 42.89 -4.99
N ALA A 527 23.40 43.38 -3.80
CA ALA A 527 22.11 43.05 -3.20
C ALA A 527 20.92 43.60 -3.99
N ASP A 528 21.05 44.78 -4.63
CA ASP A 528 20.02 45.36 -5.48
C ASP A 528 19.80 44.54 -6.76
N GLU A 529 20.87 44.01 -7.37
CA GLU A 529 20.78 43.11 -8.53
C GLU A 529 20.06 41.80 -8.18
N ILE A 530 20.43 41.18 -7.04
CA ILE A 530 19.76 39.98 -6.55
C ILE A 530 18.29 40.28 -6.22
N SER A 531 18.01 41.39 -5.56
CA SER A 531 16.64 41.79 -5.19
C SER A 531 15.76 41.98 -6.42
N THR A 532 16.29 42.59 -7.48
CA THR A 532 15.57 42.83 -8.72
C THR A 532 15.19 41.50 -9.39
N HIS A 533 16.14 40.58 -9.50
CA HIS A 533 15.89 39.24 -10.05
C HIS A 533 14.85 38.45 -9.25
N VAL A 534 14.96 38.47 -7.91
CA VAL A 534 14.01 37.77 -7.03
C VAL A 534 12.61 38.39 -7.11
N GLN A 535 12.49 39.70 -7.20
CA GLN A 535 11.19 40.39 -7.36
C GLN A 535 10.54 40.07 -8.71
N ASP A 536 11.30 40.02 -9.80
CA ASP A 536 10.80 39.59 -11.11
C ASP A 536 10.28 38.15 -11.05
N ALA A 537 11.07 37.23 -10.48
CA ALA A 537 10.65 35.85 -10.28
C ALA A 537 9.38 35.74 -9.42
N PHE A 538 9.28 36.52 -8.34
CA PHE A 538 8.07 36.56 -7.51
C PHE A 538 6.85 37.06 -8.28
N SER A 539 7.02 38.07 -9.15
CA SER A 539 5.93 38.60 -9.97
C SER A 539 5.39 37.54 -10.94
N LYS A 540 6.28 36.76 -11.56
CA LYS A 540 5.95 35.64 -12.45
C LYS A 540 5.27 34.51 -11.67
N TYR A 541 5.82 34.14 -10.52
CA TYR A 541 5.25 33.15 -9.61
C TYR A 541 3.82 33.52 -9.20
N ARG A 542 3.61 34.77 -8.75
CA ARG A 542 2.29 35.24 -8.32
C ARG A 542 1.25 35.20 -9.46
N LYS A 543 1.65 35.54 -10.69
CA LYS A 543 0.78 35.43 -11.88
C LYS A 543 0.41 33.98 -12.15
N LEU A 544 1.38 33.07 -12.11
CA LEU A 544 1.16 31.62 -12.32
C LEU A 544 0.18 31.06 -11.29
N ILE A 545 0.43 31.28 -10.00
CA ILE A 545 -0.44 30.77 -8.91
C ILE A 545 -1.85 31.37 -8.98
N ARG A 546 -1.98 32.65 -9.36
CA ARG A 546 -3.28 33.28 -9.55
C ARG A 546 -4.06 32.64 -10.71
N GLY A 547 -3.41 32.38 -11.84
CA GLY A 547 -4.03 31.69 -12.98
C GLY A 547 -4.52 30.28 -12.62
N ILE A 548 -3.74 29.54 -11.81
CA ILE A 548 -4.15 28.23 -11.29
C ILE A 548 -5.39 28.34 -10.39
N ALA A 549 -5.45 29.35 -9.52
CA ALA A 549 -6.59 29.55 -8.62
C ALA A 549 -7.86 29.94 -9.39
N GLU A 550 -7.76 30.83 -10.39
CA GLU A 550 -8.88 31.27 -11.22
C GLU A 550 -9.45 30.11 -12.06
N MET A 551 -8.59 29.25 -12.63
CA MET A 551 -9.05 28.05 -13.34
C MET A 551 -9.77 27.06 -12.44
N LYS A 552 -9.29 26.83 -11.21
CA LYS A 552 -9.96 25.96 -10.22
C LYS A 552 -11.32 26.50 -9.78
N ALA A 553 -11.49 27.81 -9.72
CA ALA A 553 -12.77 28.44 -9.38
C ALA A 553 -13.79 28.37 -10.54
N GLY A 554 -13.32 28.36 -11.80
CA GLY A 554 -14.17 28.30 -13.00
C GLY A 554 -14.62 26.89 -13.43
N THR A 555 -14.12 25.81 -12.81
CA THR A 555 -14.35 24.43 -13.26
C THR A 555 -15.69 23.81 -12.83
N THR A 556 -16.60 24.57 -12.22
CA THR A 556 -17.90 24.05 -11.72
C THR A 556 -18.93 23.73 -12.81
N THR A 557 -18.65 24.00 -14.10
CA THR A 557 -19.66 23.92 -15.17
C THR A 557 -19.27 23.14 -16.44
N ARG A 558 -18.04 22.59 -16.54
CA ARG A 558 -17.62 21.86 -17.76
C ARG A 558 -17.15 20.44 -17.44
N GLY A 559 -17.69 19.49 -18.21
CA GLY A 559 -17.33 18.06 -18.18
C GLY A 559 -15.84 17.81 -18.50
N PRO A 560 -15.38 16.55 -18.41
CA PRO A 560 -13.97 16.22 -18.28
C PRO A 560 -13.20 16.45 -19.59
N GLN A 561 -12.65 17.65 -19.77
CA GLN A 561 -11.35 17.73 -20.45
C GLN A 561 -10.30 17.22 -19.46
N SER A 562 -9.42 16.32 -19.93
CA SER A 562 -8.47 15.58 -19.10
C SER A 562 -7.68 16.50 -18.15
N PRO A 563 -7.97 16.49 -16.83
CA PRO A 563 -7.30 17.36 -15.84
C PRO A 563 -5.79 17.16 -15.77
N SER A 564 -5.30 16.05 -16.35
CA SER A 564 -3.89 15.67 -16.37
C SER A 564 -3.02 16.55 -17.27
N LYS A 565 -3.56 17.10 -18.36
CA LYS A 565 -2.76 17.86 -19.34
C LYS A 565 -2.43 19.26 -18.82
N ASP A 566 -3.43 19.94 -18.26
CA ASP A 566 -3.28 21.28 -17.69
C ASP A 566 -2.40 21.26 -16.42
N ARG A 567 -2.53 20.22 -15.60
CA ARG A 567 -1.69 20.05 -14.40
C ARG A 567 -0.21 19.86 -14.74
N ARG A 568 0.09 19.03 -15.75
CA ARG A 568 1.47 18.83 -16.23
C ARG A 568 2.06 20.12 -16.77
N GLN A 569 1.29 20.88 -17.55
CA GLN A 569 1.75 22.16 -18.08
C GLN A 569 2.09 23.15 -16.96
N GLN A 570 1.25 23.24 -15.92
CA GLN A 570 1.51 24.09 -14.75
C GLN A 570 2.77 23.67 -13.99
N GLU A 571 2.97 22.37 -13.80
CA GLU A 571 4.18 21.82 -13.17
C GLU A 571 5.44 22.16 -13.99
N ASP A 572 5.36 22.10 -15.32
CA ASP A 572 6.48 22.43 -16.21
C ASP A 572 6.79 23.93 -16.22
N GLU A 573 5.78 24.79 -16.18
CA GLU A 573 5.94 26.24 -16.05
C GLU A 573 6.59 26.62 -14.70
N LEU A 574 6.19 25.96 -13.60
CA LEU A 574 6.80 26.18 -12.29
C LEU A 574 8.27 25.74 -12.27
N LYS A 575 8.59 24.57 -12.85
CA LYS A 575 9.98 24.09 -12.99
C LYS A 575 10.81 25.02 -13.87
N ALA A 576 10.24 25.55 -14.96
CA ALA A 576 10.92 26.51 -15.82
C ALA A 576 11.24 27.81 -15.06
N LEU A 577 10.32 28.27 -14.22
CA LEU A 577 10.55 29.40 -13.33
C LEU A 577 11.65 29.10 -12.30
N GLY A 578 11.66 27.91 -11.68
CA GLY A 578 12.72 27.47 -10.77
C GLY A 578 14.10 27.47 -11.43
N ARG A 579 14.20 26.95 -12.67
CA ARG A 579 15.45 27.01 -13.47
C ARG A 579 15.90 28.44 -13.72
N SER A 580 14.97 29.32 -14.11
CA SER A 580 15.26 30.74 -14.34
C SER A 580 15.68 31.46 -13.06
N PHE A 581 15.08 31.09 -11.92
CA PHE A 581 15.42 31.63 -10.61
C PHE A 581 16.85 31.23 -10.21
N ALA A 582 17.21 29.96 -10.41
CA ALA A 582 18.52 29.42 -10.07
C ALA A 582 19.67 29.94 -10.97
N SER A 583 19.38 30.33 -12.21
CA SER A 583 20.40 30.68 -13.21
C SER A 583 21.03 32.07 -13.06
N GLY A 584 20.45 32.96 -12.26
CA GLY A 584 20.94 34.34 -12.16
C GLY A 584 20.50 35.05 -10.88
N PRO A 585 21.00 36.26 -10.59
CA PRO A 585 22.08 36.92 -11.31
C PRO A 585 23.43 36.23 -11.06
N VAL A 586 24.36 36.37 -12.00
CA VAL A 586 25.75 35.90 -11.86
C VAL A 586 26.62 37.10 -11.53
N LEU A 587 27.09 37.16 -10.29
CA LEU A 587 27.94 38.25 -9.81
C LEU A 587 29.41 37.80 -9.77
N LYS A 588 30.32 38.69 -10.15
CA LYS A 588 31.76 38.40 -10.12
C LYS A 588 32.25 38.32 -8.68
N GLY A 589 33.11 37.34 -8.39
CA GLY A 589 33.72 37.18 -7.06
C GLY A 589 32.94 36.28 -6.09
N TYR A 590 31.77 35.80 -6.49
CA TYR A 590 30.96 34.88 -5.66
C TYR A 590 30.96 33.46 -6.23
N ARG A 591 30.95 32.46 -5.34
CA ARG A 591 30.73 31.07 -5.75
C ARG A 591 29.24 30.86 -6.08
N PRO A 592 28.91 29.97 -7.02
CA PRO A 592 27.51 29.66 -7.37
C PRO A 592 26.64 29.31 -6.16
N ASP A 593 27.16 28.52 -5.23
CA ASP A 593 26.45 28.10 -4.00
C ASP A 593 26.14 29.26 -3.07
N ASP A 594 27.04 30.24 -2.96
CA ASP A 594 26.85 31.40 -2.09
C ASP A 594 25.80 32.33 -2.69
N LEU A 595 25.79 32.50 -4.02
CA LEU A 595 24.72 33.20 -4.73
C LEU A 595 23.37 32.49 -4.60
N GLY A 596 23.34 31.14 -4.60
CA GLY A 596 22.14 30.35 -4.33
C GLY A 596 21.51 30.69 -2.99
N ARG A 597 22.33 30.65 -1.92
CA ARG A 597 21.91 31.01 -0.56
C ARG A 597 21.42 32.46 -0.46
N LEU A 598 22.11 33.41 -1.08
CA LEU A 598 21.71 34.81 -1.08
C LEU A 598 20.37 35.04 -1.79
N ARG A 599 20.16 34.40 -2.95
CA ARG A 599 18.86 34.42 -3.65
C ARG A 599 17.76 33.81 -2.79
N ALA A 600 18.04 32.69 -2.12
CA ALA A 600 17.10 32.01 -1.26
C ALA A 600 16.66 32.90 -0.09
N THR A 601 17.60 33.51 0.64
CA THR A 601 17.29 34.40 1.77
C THR A 601 16.64 35.70 1.33
N CYS A 602 17.01 36.24 0.16
CA CYS A 602 16.30 37.37 -0.45
C CYS A 602 14.84 37.01 -0.78
N ALA A 603 14.62 35.85 -1.40
CA ALA A 603 13.28 35.34 -1.70
C ALA A 603 12.45 35.12 -0.44
N TYR A 604 13.09 34.64 0.63
CA TYR A 604 12.46 34.50 1.94
C TYR A 604 12.02 35.86 2.48
N GLN A 605 12.88 36.88 2.43
CA GLN A 605 12.57 38.25 2.86
C GLN A 605 11.42 38.87 2.05
N VAL A 606 11.37 38.63 0.73
CA VAL A 606 10.22 39.01 -0.11
C VAL A 606 8.95 38.29 0.34
N GLY A 607 9.04 36.99 0.63
CA GLY A 607 7.94 36.18 1.16
C GLY A 607 7.38 36.71 2.49
N VAL A 608 8.26 37.07 3.42
CA VAL A 608 7.91 37.67 4.73
C VAL A 608 7.18 39.00 4.56
N ARG A 609 7.67 39.88 3.67
CA ARG A 609 7.06 41.19 3.40
C ARG A 609 5.67 41.09 2.79
N VAL A 610 5.49 40.18 1.83
CA VAL A 610 4.20 40.00 1.15
C VAL A 610 3.19 39.27 2.04
N GLY A 611 3.66 38.25 2.77
CA GLY A 611 2.81 37.39 3.58
C GLY A 611 1.82 36.55 2.76
N GLY A 612 0.82 36.00 3.45
CA GLY A 612 -0.21 35.16 2.85
C GLY A 612 0.30 33.82 2.29
N ALA A 613 -0.57 33.10 1.58
CA ALA A 613 -0.24 31.78 1.04
C ALA A 613 0.89 31.82 -0.01
N CYS A 614 0.89 32.85 -0.86
CA CYS A 614 1.89 33.01 -1.91
C CYS A 614 3.27 33.34 -1.35
N GLY A 615 3.37 34.28 -0.39
CA GLY A 615 4.63 34.65 0.25
C GLY A 615 5.27 33.51 1.04
N ILE A 616 4.45 32.66 1.67
CA ILE A 616 4.94 31.48 2.41
C ILE A 616 5.49 30.40 1.48
N LYS A 617 4.87 30.17 0.31
CA LYS A 617 5.26 29.08 -0.60
C LYS A 617 6.43 29.44 -1.51
N PHE A 618 6.43 30.65 -2.06
CA PHE A 618 7.42 31.12 -3.02
C PHE A 618 8.88 30.79 -2.68
N PRO A 619 9.41 31.16 -1.50
CA PRO A 619 10.83 30.94 -1.21
C PRO A 619 11.19 29.46 -1.13
N PHE A 620 10.31 28.63 -0.56
CA PHE A 620 10.53 27.19 -0.46
C PHE A 620 10.31 26.46 -1.79
N GLU A 621 9.42 26.93 -2.66
CA GLU A 621 9.24 26.33 -3.99
C GLU A 621 10.39 26.67 -4.95
N MET A 622 11.04 27.83 -4.77
CA MET A 622 12.16 28.27 -5.62
C MET A 622 13.54 27.86 -5.11
N ALA A 623 13.74 27.75 -3.79
CA ALA A 623 15.08 27.60 -3.20
C ALA A 623 15.13 26.75 -1.92
N PHE A 624 14.35 25.68 -1.85
CA PHE A 624 14.24 24.80 -0.68
C PHE A 624 15.59 24.37 -0.07
N SER A 625 16.47 23.77 -0.88
CA SER A 625 17.76 23.24 -0.41
C SER A 625 18.66 24.33 0.15
N ASP A 626 18.68 25.49 -0.50
CA ASP A 626 19.50 26.62 -0.07
C ASP A 626 19.00 27.22 1.26
N LEU A 627 17.68 27.31 1.45
CA LEU A 627 17.09 27.73 2.73
C LEU A 627 17.43 26.76 3.86
N CYS A 628 17.35 25.45 3.58
CA CYS A 628 17.74 24.41 4.54
C CYS A 628 19.23 24.52 4.90
N ALA A 629 20.09 24.77 3.91
CA ALA A 629 21.52 24.93 4.14
C ALA A 629 21.86 26.16 4.98
N VAL A 630 21.18 27.30 4.76
CA VAL A 630 21.37 28.51 5.58
C VAL A 630 20.91 28.27 7.01
N LYS A 631 19.71 27.70 7.20
CA LYS A 631 19.16 27.42 8.53
C LYS A 631 20.06 26.47 9.33
N ALA A 632 20.53 25.40 8.70
CA ALA A 632 21.43 24.44 9.35
C ALA A 632 22.74 25.11 9.82
N ARG A 633 23.31 26.03 9.02
CA ARG A 633 24.53 26.78 9.36
C ARG A 633 24.34 27.76 10.52
N CYS A 634 23.20 28.44 10.57
CA CYS A 634 22.92 29.43 11.61
C CYS A 634 22.48 28.80 12.95
N SER A 635 22.03 27.54 12.94
CA SER A 635 21.50 26.85 14.13
C SER A 635 22.47 26.70 15.32
N GLY A 636 23.75 27.06 15.16
CA GLY A 636 24.80 26.99 16.19
C GLY A 636 25.22 25.58 16.58
N LYS A 637 24.55 24.56 16.04
CA LYS A 637 24.93 23.15 16.14
C LYS A 637 25.87 22.82 14.98
N GLY A 638 26.85 21.95 15.21
CA GLY A 638 27.71 21.47 14.12
C GLY A 638 26.86 20.91 12.97
N PHE A 639 27.21 21.25 11.73
CA PHE A 639 26.49 20.78 10.54
C PHE A 639 27.39 19.92 9.65
N HIS A 640 26.79 18.97 8.94
CA HIS A 640 27.46 18.14 7.95
C HIS A 640 26.76 18.26 6.61
N ILE A 641 27.54 18.43 5.55
CA ILE A 641 27.03 18.39 4.18
C ILE A 641 27.09 16.93 3.73
N ILE A 642 25.96 16.43 3.27
CA ILE A 642 25.79 15.03 2.89
C ILE A 642 25.32 14.99 1.44
N SER A 643 25.84 14.05 0.65
CA SER A 643 25.37 13.87 -0.72
C SER A 643 23.92 13.38 -0.75
N ALA A 644 23.16 13.74 -1.79
CA ALA A 644 21.77 13.31 -1.92
C ALA A 644 21.62 11.78 -1.91
N ASP A 645 22.58 11.05 -2.49
CA ASP A 645 22.59 9.58 -2.50
C ASP A 645 22.75 9.01 -1.10
N PHE A 646 23.67 9.56 -0.30
CA PHE A 646 23.87 9.11 1.06
C PHE A 646 22.69 9.50 1.95
N HIS A 647 22.15 10.72 1.81
CA HIS A 647 20.98 11.18 2.57
C HIS A 647 19.77 10.25 2.38
N ARG A 648 19.54 9.74 1.16
CA ARG A 648 18.46 8.78 0.86
C ARG A 648 18.64 7.41 1.54
N GLN A 649 19.86 7.06 1.94
CA GLN A 649 20.17 5.80 2.63
C GLN A 649 20.12 5.94 4.16
N MET A 650 20.14 7.17 4.69
CA MET A 650 20.10 7.41 6.12
C MET A 650 18.70 7.15 6.69
N GLN A 651 18.66 6.62 7.91
CA GLN A 651 17.45 6.38 8.69
C GLN A 651 17.61 6.98 10.07
N MET A 652 16.57 7.65 10.56
CA MET A 652 16.52 8.08 11.95
C MET A 652 16.10 6.92 12.85
N ASN A 653 16.95 6.61 13.83
CA ASN A 653 16.57 5.70 14.91
C ASN A 653 15.60 6.41 15.87
N ARG A 654 14.69 5.63 16.47
CA ARG A 654 13.83 6.12 17.55
C ARG A 654 14.69 6.37 18.79
N PHE A 655 14.49 7.52 19.43
CA PHE A 655 15.17 7.92 20.66
C PHE A 655 14.28 7.77 21.88
#